data_AF-A0A932SZV0-F1
#
_entry.id   AF-A0A932SZV0-F1
#
_cell.length_a   1.000
_cell.length_b   1.000
_cell.length_c   1.000
_cell.angle_alpha   90.00
_cell.angle_beta   90.00
_cell.angle_gamma   90.00
#
_symmetry.space_group_name_H-M   'P 1'
#
loop_
_entity.id
_entity.type
_entity.pdbx_description
1 polymer ?
#
loop_
_entity_poly.entity_id
_entity_poly.type
_entity_poly.pdbx_seq_one_letter_code
_entity_poly.pdbx_strand_id
1 'polypeptide(L)'
;MRAPLAVLGVVFSLLLVLVVSGDEAPPKPASGKFKLLEKPGAFETLVNPNCSHCVDEAKRRADQLQKGDPVLAWIRGKYDGGAIPVRFFLAPYRVISDTYGVFVYDPDAGYMRGFEPSLDFRFHGWRNGIMVMRHKDGTLYSALSGKAFEGPRKGDQLKPVPTLESQWGDWVGRYPGTVAYHMFEKYQPVELPGKENADSIATRGAPDPRLPASSEVLGVALDGTARAYPLAVLEKSGGVIADTFAGQKVVVMWYKPTRTAAIFAAEIDGAEPPRPVTFTADSKASSTPFVDRETGSHWDIAGRAMSGELQGKTLRWLPGVQCKWFAWSAEYAETEIYGNKAAQAAPPGKKAASTLTAPETGPASAINKQARPAAPLEAVLVDPADVTPEKVANWAQAGHRAVVVVLDERNSAESYAAVARMIGAAQLDHYYWIEVARNKSMADAHPRWMASLGMHDDWRGRYPKTPLPVKDKEVAKAYPWVPIGYRETFDAHLQRITRLQKLAAEPYRGILLNDLQGGPAACGCGNLQCRWALDYGVPSTTEKLEGPDVAVRFLTSVRKLAPGKEVIPIWMTECEHDDLSSNLRNGARSTGLCGSVPCATGTCPKVFAQQWAPLAADGNGPIGLLVLQKELQRNGPLYAATSWIPKAVDYVDSIASQSGKAVLPRERLWLVVQGEGLPEAERTAARASALQIHPAAVLVALTRIDQSYEPHVIPVK
;
A
#
# COMPACT_ATOMS: atom_id res chain seq x y z
N MET A 1 -50.60 64.09 31.41
CA MET A 1 -49.34 63.31 31.32
C MET A 1 -49.67 61.86 31.59
N ARG A 2 -49.06 60.94 30.82
CA ARG A 2 -49.23 59.47 30.84
C ARG A 2 -50.45 58.94 30.07
N ALA A 3 -50.12 58.18 29.02
CA ALA A 3 -50.60 56.86 28.56
C ALA A 3 -52.12 56.53 28.61
N PRO A 4 -52.60 55.47 27.93
CA PRO A 4 -52.02 54.63 26.87
C PRO A 4 -52.95 54.57 25.63
N LEU A 5 -52.53 53.88 24.55
CA LEU A 5 -53.50 53.36 23.58
C LEU A 5 -53.11 51.96 23.13
N ALA A 6 -54.07 51.06 23.31
CA ALA A 6 -54.19 49.78 22.64
C ALA A 6 -55.50 49.83 21.86
N VAL A 7 -55.52 49.41 20.60
CA VAL A 7 -56.73 48.85 19.98
C VAL A 7 -56.31 47.78 18.97
N LEU A 8 -56.97 46.64 19.10
CA LEU A 8 -56.96 45.48 18.23
C LEU A 8 -58.17 45.54 17.30
N GLY A 9 -58.00 45.10 16.05
CA GLY A 9 -59.06 44.47 15.26
C GLY A 9 -59.79 45.38 14.26
N VAL A 10 -59.70 45.04 12.98
CA VAL A 10 -60.70 44.24 12.24
C VAL A 10 -60.28 44.17 10.76
N VAL A 11 -60.56 43.01 10.16
CA VAL A 11 -60.19 42.51 8.84
C VAL A 11 -60.95 43.22 7.71
N PHE A 12 -60.28 43.47 6.58
CA PHE A 12 -60.89 43.37 5.25
C PHE A 12 -59.82 43.02 4.20
N SER A 13 -60.06 41.94 3.45
CA SER A 13 -59.21 41.46 2.36
C SER A 13 -59.54 42.20 1.06
N LEU A 14 -58.53 42.65 0.30
CA LEU A 14 -58.48 42.51 -1.16
C LEU A 14 -57.06 42.77 -1.72
N LEU A 15 -56.60 41.81 -2.52
CA LEU A 15 -55.50 41.74 -3.49
C LEU A 15 -54.34 42.77 -3.46
N LEU A 16 -53.12 42.27 -3.25
CA LEU A 16 -51.95 42.67 -4.03
C LEU A 16 -51.06 41.44 -4.30
N VAL A 17 -50.66 41.31 -5.57
CA VAL A 17 -49.84 40.22 -6.15
C VAL A 17 -48.48 40.13 -5.44
N LEU A 18 -48.18 38.98 -4.83
CA LEU A 18 -46.87 38.65 -4.29
C LEU A 18 -46.18 37.65 -5.21
N VAL A 19 -45.16 38.14 -5.91
CA VAL A 19 -44.20 37.34 -6.67
C VAL A 19 -43.40 36.49 -5.68
N VAL A 20 -43.51 35.17 -5.83
CA VAL A 20 -42.70 34.20 -5.10
C VAL A 20 -41.32 34.13 -5.75
N SER A 21 -40.36 34.85 -5.18
CA SER A 21 -38.94 34.48 -5.21
C SER A 21 -38.69 33.74 -3.89
N GLY A 22 -38.58 32.42 -3.86
CA GLY A 22 -37.54 31.63 -4.53
C GLY A 22 -36.59 31.18 -3.43
N ASP A 23 -36.69 29.90 -3.03
CA ASP A 23 -35.91 29.24 -1.97
C ASP A 23 -34.41 29.59 -2.07
N GLU A 24 -33.92 30.41 -1.14
CA GLU A 24 -32.49 30.49 -0.87
C GLU A 24 -32.07 29.23 -0.11
N ALA A 25 -31.34 28.35 -0.81
CA ALA A 25 -30.61 27.26 -0.18
C ALA A 25 -29.71 27.83 0.94
N PRO A 26 -29.58 27.14 2.09
CA PRO A 26 -28.72 27.61 3.17
C PRO A 26 -27.30 27.84 2.64
N PRO A 27 -26.62 28.91 3.08
CA PRO A 27 -25.31 29.26 2.56
C PRO A 27 -24.33 28.10 2.81
N LYS A 28 -23.63 27.67 1.75
CA LYS A 28 -22.46 26.80 1.88
C LYS A 28 -21.47 27.47 2.85
N PRO A 29 -20.95 26.75 3.86
CA PRO A 29 -19.94 27.32 4.75
C PRO A 29 -18.73 27.75 3.92
N ALA A 30 -18.38 29.03 4.00
CA ALA A 30 -17.23 29.60 3.32
C ALA A 30 -15.95 28.89 3.78
N SER A 31 -15.14 28.42 2.83
CA SER A 31 -13.80 27.88 3.10
C SER A 31 -12.85 28.99 3.54
N GLY A 32 -12.91 29.33 4.83
CA GLY A 32 -11.95 30.24 5.45
C GLY A 32 -10.51 29.72 5.30
N LYS A 33 -9.55 30.62 5.09
CA LYS A 33 -8.11 30.29 5.17
C LYS A 33 -7.83 29.69 6.54
N PHE A 34 -7.40 28.42 6.59
CA PHE A 34 -7.05 27.75 7.84
C PHE A 34 -5.91 28.47 8.56
N LYS A 35 -6.05 28.66 9.87
CA LYS A 35 -5.02 29.31 10.70
C LYS A 35 -4.04 28.26 11.22
N LEU A 36 -2.82 28.25 10.69
CA LEU A 36 -1.70 27.47 11.22
C LEU A 36 -0.97 28.29 12.29
N LEU A 37 -0.72 27.70 13.45
CA LEU A 37 0.15 28.22 14.50
C LEU A 37 1.31 27.25 14.69
N GLU A 38 2.50 27.67 14.27
CA GLU A 38 3.72 26.89 14.45
C GLU A 38 4.29 27.09 15.85
N LYS A 39 4.49 25.99 16.56
CA LYS A 39 5.11 25.98 17.89
C LYS A 39 5.83 24.65 18.13
N PRO A 40 6.84 24.30 17.31
CA PRO A 40 7.46 22.97 17.32
C PRO A 40 8.12 22.61 18.65
N GLY A 41 8.48 23.59 19.48
CA GLY A 41 9.02 23.37 20.83
C GLY A 41 7.98 23.28 21.94
N ALA A 42 6.67 23.29 21.64
CA ALA A 42 5.63 23.19 22.68
C ALA A 42 5.59 21.82 23.35
N PHE A 43 5.96 20.77 22.61
CA PHE A 43 6.10 19.41 23.12
C PHE A 43 7.32 18.75 22.50
N GLU A 44 8.11 18.08 23.33
CA GLU A 44 9.17 17.19 22.85
C GLU A 44 8.53 16.00 22.14
N THR A 45 9.05 15.59 20.98
CA THR A 45 8.61 14.34 20.35
C THR A 45 9.47 13.18 20.84
N LEU A 46 8.82 12.09 21.22
CA LEU A 46 9.53 10.88 21.58
C LEU A 46 9.88 10.08 20.33
N VAL A 47 11.17 9.87 20.07
CA VAL A 47 11.65 9.23 18.84
C VAL A 47 12.36 7.95 19.19
N ASN A 48 11.91 6.84 18.60
CA ASN A 48 12.46 5.52 18.81
C ASN A 48 12.72 5.24 20.31
N PRO A 49 11.72 5.47 21.20
CA PRO A 49 11.92 5.17 22.60
C PRO A 49 12.30 3.70 22.71
N ASN A 50 13.29 3.39 23.56
CA ASN A 50 13.71 2.03 23.80
C ASN A 50 12.50 1.14 24.12
N CYS A 51 12.03 0.43 23.11
CA CYS A 51 11.01 -0.58 23.19
C CYS A 51 11.75 -1.89 23.30
N SER A 52 12.24 -2.24 24.49
CA SER A 52 12.95 -3.48 24.73
C SER A 52 11.96 -4.65 24.70
N HIS A 53 11.38 -4.95 23.53
CA HIS A 53 10.33 -5.95 23.31
C HIS A 53 9.38 -6.10 24.50
N CYS A 54 8.61 -5.05 24.79
CA CYS A 54 7.29 -5.23 25.37
C CYS A 54 7.29 -6.09 26.66
N VAL A 55 8.10 -5.66 27.63
CA VAL A 55 8.24 -6.28 28.96
C VAL A 55 6.93 -6.11 29.73
N ASP A 56 6.67 -7.02 30.68
CA ASP A 56 5.55 -6.95 31.62
C ASP A 56 5.72 -5.81 32.64
N GLU A 57 5.74 -4.58 32.13
CA GLU A 57 5.82 -3.35 32.89
C GLU A 57 4.57 -3.13 33.75
N ALA A 58 3.46 -3.76 33.36
CA ALA A 58 2.23 -3.83 34.14
C ALA A 58 2.51 -4.31 35.56
N LYS A 59 3.36 -5.32 35.71
CA LYS A 59 3.76 -5.83 37.03
C LYS A 59 4.76 -4.92 37.74
N ARG A 60 5.73 -4.35 37.01
CA ARG A 60 6.82 -3.56 37.61
C ARG A 60 6.37 -2.18 38.10
N ARG A 61 5.40 -1.56 37.43
CA ARG A 61 4.87 -0.22 37.75
C ARG A 61 3.38 -0.26 38.12
N ALA A 62 2.92 -1.38 38.69
CA ALA A 62 1.50 -1.62 39.04
C ALA A 62 0.93 -0.60 40.03
N ASP A 63 1.78 0.01 40.85
CA ASP A 63 1.47 1.09 41.78
C ASP A 63 1.17 2.43 41.09
N GLN A 64 1.67 2.61 39.87
CA GLN A 64 1.60 3.86 39.12
C GLN A 64 0.68 3.78 37.89
N LEU A 65 0.53 2.59 37.30
CA LEU A 65 -0.43 2.29 36.25
C LEU A 65 -1.80 1.94 36.84
N GLN A 66 -2.72 2.89 36.78
CA GLN A 66 -4.04 2.77 37.40
C GLN A 66 -5.02 2.11 36.44
N LYS A 67 -6.01 1.37 36.97
CA LYS A 67 -7.03 0.68 36.15
C LYS A 67 -7.77 1.62 35.18
N GLY A 68 -8.02 2.86 35.60
CA GLY A 68 -8.71 3.87 34.81
C GLY A 68 -7.82 4.67 33.85
N ASP A 69 -6.52 4.39 33.78
CA ASP A 69 -5.62 5.15 32.92
C ASP A 69 -5.99 4.93 31.44
N PRO A 70 -6.18 6.00 30.65
CA PRO A 70 -6.41 5.88 29.22
C PRO A 70 -5.19 5.28 28.52
N VAL A 71 -5.46 4.40 27.56
CA VAL A 71 -4.44 3.76 26.74
C VAL A 71 -4.83 3.79 25.27
N LEU A 72 -3.81 3.99 24.42
CA LEU A 72 -3.93 3.69 22.99
C LEU A 72 -3.46 2.25 22.78
N ALA A 73 -4.37 1.38 22.35
CA ALA A 73 -4.13 -0.05 22.27
C ALA A 73 -4.25 -0.61 20.85
N TRP A 74 -3.64 -1.75 20.59
CA TRP A 74 -3.74 -2.49 19.33
C TRP A 74 -3.63 -3.99 19.58
N ILE A 75 -4.21 -4.79 18.70
CA ILE A 75 -4.06 -6.26 18.66
C ILE A 75 -3.12 -6.66 17.52
N ARG A 76 -2.46 -7.82 17.63
CA ARG A 76 -1.53 -8.31 16.60
C ARG A 76 -1.91 -9.72 16.15
N GLY A 77 -2.92 -9.81 15.28
CA GLY A 77 -3.46 -11.09 14.83
C GLY A 77 -3.91 -11.95 16.01
N LYS A 78 -3.24 -13.09 16.23
CA LYS A 78 -3.54 -13.99 17.36
C LYS A 78 -2.95 -13.58 18.72
N TYR A 79 -2.06 -12.58 18.76
CA TYR A 79 -1.40 -12.11 19.97
C TYR A 79 -2.15 -10.93 20.60
N ASP A 80 -2.06 -10.83 21.93
CA ASP A 80 -2.68 -9.84 22.82
C ASP A 80 -2.21 -8.38 22.60
N GLY A 81 -1.34 -8.17 21.60
CA GLY A 81 -0.93 -6.85 21.13
C GLY A 81 -0.28 -6.01 22.23
N GLY A 82 -0.48 -4.69 22.20
CA GLY A 82 0.13 -3.77 23.16
C GLY A 82 -0.73 -2.55 23.44
N ALA A 83 -0.31 -1.77 24.43
CA ALA A 83 -0.96 -0.55 24.86
C ALA A 83 0.05 0.52 25.28
N ILE A 84 -0.23 1.77 24.94
CA ILE A 84 0.56 2.94 25.33
C ILE A 84 -0.20 3.71 26.40
N PRO A 85 0.28 3.70 27.67
CA PRO A 85 -0.29 4.51 28.73
C PRO A 85 -0.15 6.00 28.42
N VAL A 86 -1.29 6.69 28.32
CA VAL A 86 -1.32 8.09 27.89
C VAL A 86 -0.53 8.97 28.85
N ARG A 87 -0.67 8.76 30.16
CA ARG A 87 -0.01 9.56 31.21
C ARG A 87 1.52 9.45 31.22
N PHE A 88 2.08 8.36 30.70
CA PHE A 88 3.53 8.17 30.67
C PHE A 88 4.16 8.68 29.39
N PHE A 89 3.44 8.58 28.27
CA PHE A 89 4.03 8.81 26.95
C PHE A 89 3.24 9.83 26.13
N LEU A 90 1.99 9.53 25.79
CA LEU A 90 1.27 10.34 24.82
C LEU A 90 0.89 11.74 25.35
N ALA A 91 0.62 11.89 26.64
CA ALA A 91 0.35 13.19 27.27
C ALA A 91 1.57 14.13 27.29
N PRO A 92 2.77 13.70 27.76
CA PRO A 92 3.94 14.57 27.75
C PRO A 92 4.51 14.82 26.35
N TYR A 93 4.49 13.82 25.45
CA TYR A 93 5.20 13.91 24.17
C TYR A 93 4.32 14.24 22.96
N ARG A 94 3.01 13.97 23.04
CA ARG A 94 1.99 14.18 21.97
C ARG A 94 2.17 13.36 20.69
N VAL A 95 3.41 13.14 20.28
CA VAL A 95 3.83 12.36 19.12
C VAL A 95 4.91 11.39 19.59
N ILE A 96 4.73 10.12 19.25
CA ILE A 96 5.76 9.09 19.36
C ILE A 96 6.06 8.62 17.94
N SER A 97 7.28 8.84 17.47
CA SER A 97 7.75 8.34 16.17
C SER A 97 8.61 7.11 16.38
N ASP A 98 8.07 5.94 16.07
CA ASP A 98 8.66 4.65 16.38
C ASP A 98 8.61 3.68 15.19
N THR A 99 9.44 2.65 15.28
CA THR A 99 9.48 1.47 14.40
C THR A 99 8.21 0.62 14.45
N TYR A 100 7.37 0.81 15.47
CA TYR A 100 6.04 0.18 15.57
C TYR A 100 4.91 1.02 14.99
N GLY A 101 5.10 2.33 14.86
CA GLY A 101 4.06 3.25 14.41
C GLY A 101 4.38 4.70 14.75
N VAL A 102 3.65 5.62 14.14
CA VAL A 102 3.57 7.00 14.59
C VAL A 102 2.30 7.16 15.41
N PHE A 103 2.43 7.31 16.72
CA PHE A 103 1.29 7.40 17.64
C PHE A 103 1.11 8.84 18.10
N VAL A 104 -0.13 9.30 18.08
CA VAL A 104 -0.48 10.68 18.43
C VAL A 104 -1.60 10.75 19.45
N TYR A 105 -1.59 11.81 20.25
CA TYR A 105 -2.66 12.15 21.18
C TYR A 105 -2.88 13.65 21.23
N ASP A 106 -4.08 14.04 20.82
CA ASP A 106 -4.57 15.41 20.90
C ASP A 106 -5.72 15.47 21.93
N PRO A 107 -5.46 15.99 23.15
CA PRO A 107 -6.48 16.06 24.20
C PRO A 107 -7.55 17.11 23.88
N ASP A 108 -7.21 18.11 23.07
CA ASP A 108 -8.08 19.23 22.75
C ASP A 108 -9.08 18.80 21.68
N ALA A 109 -8.61 18.14 20.63
CA ALA A 109 -9.46 17.51 19.61
C ALA A 109 -10.04 16.17 20.07
N GLY A 110 -9.60 15.63 21.20
CA GLY A 110 -10.17 14.46 21.86
C GLY A 110 -9.94 13.14 21.11
N TYR A 111 -8.74 12.94 20.57
CA TYR A 111 -8.41 11.70 19.85
C TYR A 111 -7.02 11.18 20.19
N MET A 112 -6.87 9.87 20.05
CA MET A 112 -5.59 9.19 19.90
C MET A 112 -5.66 8.23 18.70
N ARG A 113 -4.54 8.08 17.97
CA ARG A 113 -4.47 7.19 16.81
C ARG A 113 -3.03 6.81 16.45
N GLY A 114 -2.88 5.72 15.72
CA GLY A 114 -1.62 5.30 15.11
C GLY A 114 -1.62 5.43 13.58
N PHE A 115 -0.43 5.69 13.03
CA PHE A 115 -0.10 5.53 11.61
C PHE A 115 1.05 4.54 11.43
N GLU A 116 1.32 4.14 10.19
CA GLU A 116 2.44 3.25 9.85
C GLU A 116 3.80 3.74 10.41
N PRO A 117 4.73 2.82 10.70
CA PRO A 117 6.03 3.12 11.30
C PRO A 117 6.83 4.23 10.61
N SER A 118 7.36 5.15 11.41
CA SER A 118 8.32 6.17 10.95
C SER A 118 9.01 6.82 12.15
N LEU A 119 10.28 7.20 11.96
CA LEU A 119 11.09 7.93 12.95
C LEU A 119 11.15 9.44 12.69
N ASP A 120 10.43 9.92 11.69
CA ASP A 120 10.69 11.20 11.04
C ASP A 120 9.66 12.29 11.36
N PHE A 121 8.61 11.98 12.12
CA PHE A 121 7.56 12.94 12.48
C PHE A 121 7.87 13.63 13.81
N ARG A 122 7.54 14.89 13.90
CA ARG A 122 7.66 15.69 15.13
C ARG A 122 6.40 16.50 15.34
N PHE A 123 6.05 16.75 16.59
CA PHE A 123 5.07 17.79 16.91
C PHE A 123 5.49 19.12 16.28
N HIS A 124 4.54 19.87 15.73
CA HIS A 124 4.84 21.12 15.06
C HIS A 124 3.96 22.29 15.50
N GLY A 125 2.71 22.06 15.88
CA GLY A 125 1.80 23.14 16.27
C GLY A 125 0.35 22.75 16.08
N TRP A 126 -0.51 23.73 15.78
CA TRP A 126 -1.95 23.52 15.60
C TRP A 126 -2.48 24.17 14.32
N ARG A 127 -3.47 23.52 13.72
CA ARG A 127 -4.27 24.04 12.61
C ARG A 127 -5.72 23.67 12.85
N ASN A 128 -6.63 24.64 12.89
CA ASN A 128 -8.05 24.43 13.22
C ASN A 128 -8.30 23.75 14.58
N GLY A 129 -7.42 23.98 15.55
CA GLY A 129 -7.46 23.32 16.85
C GLY A 129 -7.01 21.86 16.84
N ILE A 130 -6.46 21.38 15.72
CA ILE A 130 -5.94 20.03 15.54
C ILE A 130 -4.42 20.09 15.55
N MET A 131 -3.78 19.15 16.23
CA MET A 131 -2.33 19.01 16.19
C MET A 131 -1.80 18.81 14.76
N VAL A 132 -0.66 19.44 14.50
CA VAL A 132 0.11 19.30 13.25
C VAL A 132 1.39 18.56 13.55
N MET A 133 1.71 17.56 12.71
CA MET A 133 3.02 16.93 12.69
C MET A 133 3.84 17.47 11.52
N ARG A 134 5.14 17.66 11.73
CA ARG A 134 6.11 17.96 10.68
C ARG A 134 6.99 16.74 10.45
N HIS A 135 7.08 16.33 9.19
CA HIS A 135 8.01 15.30 8.75
C HIS A 135 9.42 15.91 8.54
N LYS A 136 10.49 15.10 8.59
CA LYS A 136 11.87 15.57 8.44
C LYS A 136 12.16 16.33 7.15
N ASP A 137 11.39 16.07 6.08
CA ASP A 137 11.50 16.79 4.80
C ASP A 137 10.78 18.14 4.78
N GLY A 138 10.19 18.53 5.90
CA GLY A 138 9.46 19.77 6.07
C GLY A 138 7.96 19.68 5.81
N THR A 139 7.43 18.56 5.32
CA THR A 139 5.99 18.40 5.06
C THR A 139 5.18 18.46 6.36
N LEU A 140 4.07 19.20 6.34
CA LEU A 140 3.12 19.33 7.43
C LEU A 140 1.89 18.46 7.20
N TYR A 141 1.55 17.68 8.22
CA TYR A 141 0.45 16.73 8.24
C TYR A 141 -0.54 17.07 9.34
N SER A 142 -1.84 16.97 9.05
CA SER A 142 -2.85 16.94 10.11
C SER A 142 -2.66 15.65 10.91
N ALA A 143 -2.49 15.76 12.22
CA ALA A 143 -2.35 14.59 13.07
C ALA A 143 -3.67 13.84 13.25
N LEU A 144 -4.82 14.47 12.95
CA LEU A 144 -6.12 13.82 12.95
C LEU A 144 -6.31 13.03 11.67
N SER A 145 -6.24 13.67 10.51
CA SER A 145 -6.55 12.99 9.24
C SER A 145 -5.38 12.17 8.71
N GLY A 146 -4.13 12.53 9.01
CA GLY A 146 -2.93 12.00 8.36
C GLY A 146 -2.67 12.62 6.99
N LYS A 147 -3.44 13.64 6.58
CA LYS A 147 -3.29 14.29 5.28
C LYS A 147 -2.18 15.34 5.30
N ALA A 148 -1.27 15.28 4.33
CA ALA A 148 -0.30 16.33 4.07
C ALA A 148 -1.00 17.54 3.45
N PHE A 149 -0.94 18.69 4.13
CA PHE A 149 -1.57 19.92 3.64
C PHE A 149 -0.57 20.95 3.13
N GLU A 150 0.71 20.83 3.50
CA GLU A 150 1.78 21.74 3.11
C GLU A 150 3.13 21.03 3.01
N GLY A 151 4.02 21.51 2.14
CA GLY A 151 5.36 20.98 1.93
C GLY A 151 5.47 19.96 0.77
N PRO A 152 6.65 19.32 0.62
CA PRO A 152 6.99 18.50 -0.55
C PRO A 152 6.01 17.37 -0.88
N ARG A 153 5.36 16.82 0.15
CA ARG A 153 4.42 15.69 0.03
C ARG A 153 2.95 16.12 0.12
N LYS A 154 2.63 17.39 -0.17
CA LYS A 154 1.24 17.90 -0.10
C LYS A 154 0.29 17.04 -0.94
N GLY A 155 -0.80 16.59 -0.32
CA GLY A 155 -1.77 15.68 -0.92
C GLY A 155 -1.59 14.22 -0.48
N ASP A 156 -0.42 13.85 0.02
CA ASP A 156 -0.18 12.51 0.58
C ASP A 156 -1.07 12.25 1.80
N GLN A 157 -1.29 10.97 2.08
CA GLN A 157 -2.12 10.49 3.16
C GLN A 157 -1.35 9.42 3.94
N LEU A 158 -1.10 9.66 5.23
CA LEU A 158 -0.54 8.64 6.11
C LEU A 158 -1.55 7.51 6.28
N LYS A 159 -1.07 6.28 6.18
CA LYS A 159 -1.90 5.09 6.36
C LYS A 159 -2.14 4.83 7.84
N PRO A 160 -3.41 4.83 8.30
CA PRO A 160 -3.74 4.51 9.68
C PRO A 160 -3.45 3.04 10.01
N VAL A 161 -3.05 2.76 11.25
CA VAL A 161 -2.94 1.38 11.77
C VAL A 161 -4.08 1.07 12.74
N PRO A 162 -4.53 -0.20 12.85
CA PRO A 162 -5.61 -0.60 13.75
C PRO A 162 -5.27 -0.30 15.21
N THR A 163 -5.85 0.78 15.72
CA THR A 163 -5.67 1.24 17.10
C THR A 163 -7.01 1.61 17.71
N LEU A 164 -7.13 1.45 19.03
CA LEU A 164 -8.37 1.60 19.78
C LEU A 164 -8.07 2.33 21.09
N GLU A 165 -8.98 3.20 21.50
CA GLU A 165 -8.95 3.80 22.83
C GLU A 165 -9.46 2.79 23.85
N SER A 166 -8.84 2.70 25.02
CA SER A 166 -9.34 1.88 26.13
C SER A 166 -8.86 2.42 27.48
N GLN A 167 -9.21 1.71 28.55
CA GLN A 167 -8.64 1.89 29.88
C GLN A 167 -7.73 0.72 30.22
N TRP A 168 -6.61 1.00 30.90
CA TRP A 168 -5.58 0.01 31.19
C TRP A 168 -6.10 -1.26 31.87
N GLY A 169 -6.96 -1.11 32.89
CA GLY A 169 -7.51 -2.23 33.64
C GLY A 169 -8.45 -3.11 32.82
N ASP A 170 -9.25 -2.51 31.94
CA ASP A 170 -10.12 -3.25 31.01
C ASP A 170 -9.29 -3.98 29.96
N TRP A 171 -8.28 -3.30 29.39
CA TRP A 171 -7.42 -3.84 28.36
C TRP A 171 -6.60 -5.03 28.84
N VAL A 172 -5.88 -4.90 29.96
CA VAL A 172 -5.08 -6.00 30.54
C VAL A 172 -5.97 -7.13 31.04
N GLY A 173 -7.18 -6.82 31.52
CA GLY A 173 -8.15 -7.85 31.90
C GLY A 173 -8.59 -8.72 30.71
N ARG A 174 -8.70 -8.13 29.51
CA ARG A 174 -9.09 -8.83 28.27
C ARG A 174 -7.90 -9.49 27.57
N TYR A 175 -6.72 -8.88 27.65
CA TYR A 175 -5.50 -9.30 26.97
C TYR A 175 -4.34 -9.38 27.97
N PRO A 176 -4.28 -10.44 28.80
CA PRO A 176 -3.29 -10.55 29.88
C PRO A 176 -1.85 -10.68 29.37
N GLY A 177 -1.65 -11.07 28.11
CA GLY A 177 -0.35 -11.07 27.45
C GLY A 177 0.01 -9.73 26.77
N THR A 178 -0.78 -8.68 26.99
CA THR A 178 -0.51 -7.36 26.44
C THR A 178 0.70 -6.72 27.10
N VAL A 179 1.26 -5.74 26.41
CA VAL A 179 2.58 -5.20 26.70
C VAL A 179 2.60 -3.68 26.57
N ALA A 180 3.51 -3.03 27.28
CA ALA A 180 3.72 -1.59 27.22
C ALA A 180 5.18 -1.27 26.88
N TYR A 181 5.43 -0.02 26.45
CA TYR A 181 6.79 0.51 26.37
C TYR A 181 7.50 0.39 27.72
N HIS A 182 8.81 0.19 27.68
CA HIS A 182 9.62 0.14 28.89
C HIS A 182 9.61 1.51 29.59
N MET A 183 8.94 1.59 30.74
CA MET A 183 8.79 2.82 31.52
C MET A 183 10.00 3.02 32.44
N PHE A 184 11.17 3.32 31.86
CA PHE A 184 12.35 3.74 32.63
C PHE A 184 11.98 4.82 33.66
N GLU A 185 12.77 4.97 34.73
CA GLU A 185 12.50 5.96 35.80
C GLU A 185 12.34 7.39 35.28
N LYS A 186 12.93 7.74 34.14
CA LYS A 186 12.73 9.04 33.50
C LYS A 186 11.30 9.30 32.99
N TYR A 187 10.54 8.24 32.72
CA TYR A 187 9.14 8.34 32.32
C TYR A 187 8.26 8.27 33.57
N GLN A 188 7.83 9.45 34.01
CA GLN A 188 6.94 9.62 35.15
C GLN A 188 5.51 9.90 34.66
N PRO A 189 4.47 9.35 35.31
CA PRO A 189 3.11 9.63 34.92
C PRO A 189 2.79 11.11 35.19
N VAL A 190 2.17 11.78 34.22
CA VAL A 190 1.66 13.14 34.37
C VAL A 190 0.15 13.15 34.61
N GLU A 191 -0.37 14.27 35.11
CA GLU A 191 -1.81 14.53 35.10
C GLU A 191 -2.27 14.83 33.68
N LEU A 192 -3.45 14.32 33.31
CA LEU A 192 -4.04 14.63 32.01
C LEU A 192 -4.57 16.07 32.01
N PRO A 193 -4.44 16.81 30.89
CA PRO A 193 -4.92 18.18 30.83
C PRO A 193 -6.43 18.28 31.12
N GLY A 194 -6.79 19.02 32.18
CA GLY A 194 -8.19 19.29 32.54
C GLY A 194 -8.79 20.51 31.86
N LYS A 195 -7.99 21.28 31.10
CA LYS A 195 -8.41 22.47 30.36
C LYS A 195 -7.87 22.40 28.94
N GLU A 196 -8.66 22.93 28.00
CA GLU A 196 -8.23 23.03 26.61
C GLU A 196 -7.07 24.02 26.45
N ASN A 197 -6.15 23.69 25.56
CA ASN A 197 -5.00 24.52 25.24
C ASN A 197 -5.43 25.79 24.49
N ALA A 198 -4.99 26.96 24.97
CA ALA A 198 -5.28 28.25 24.34
C ALA A 198 -4.79 28.34 22.89
N ASP A 199 -3.65 27.70 22.55
CA ASP A 199 -3.10 27.66 21.19
C ASP A 199 -4.00 26.83 20.25
N SER A 200 -4.54 25.70 20.73
CA SER A 200 -5.53 24.92 19.99
C SER A 200 -6.77 25.79 19.73
N ILE A 201 -7.35 26.39 20.78
CA ILE A 201 -8.53 27.25 20.66
C ILE A 201 -8.28 28.41 19.69
N ALA A 202 -7.14 29.07 19.77
CA ALA A 202 -6.80 30.25 18.97
C ALA A 202 -6.68 29.97 17.46
N THR A 203 -6.56 28.70 17.06
CA THR A 203 -6.50 28.29 15.64
C THR A 203 -7.83 27.78 15.09
N ARG A 204 -8.86 27.59 15.93
CA ARG A 204 -10.18 27.09 15.50
C ARG A 204 -10.88 28.09 14.57
N GLY A 205 -11.53 27.55 13.55
CA GLY A 205 -12.41 28.32 12.66
C GLY A 205 -13.81 28.50 13.25
N ALA A 206 -14.73 29.02 12.43
CA ALA A 206 -16.15 29.05 12.79
C ALA A 206 -16.66 27.63 13.06
N PRO A 207 -17.42 27.40 14.15
CA PRO A 207 -17.91 26.07 14.47
C PRO A 207 -18.95 25.62 13.45
N ASP A 208 -18.90 24.35 13.07
CA ASP A 208 -19.94 23.73 12.26
C ASP A 208 -21.22 23.54 13.11
N PRO A 209 -22.34 24.19 12.76
CA PRO A 209 -23.53 24.23 13.61
C PRO A 209 -24.33 22.91 13.62
N ARG A 210 -23.97 21.92 12.79
CA ARG A 210 -24.72 20.66 12.69
C ARG A 210 -24.64 19.84 13.97
N LEU A 211 -23.58 20.01 14.76
CA LEU A 211 -23.43 19.46 16.12
C LEU A 211 -22.67 20.47 17.00
N PRO A 212 -22.87 20.46 18.34
CA PRO A 212 -22.01 21.21 19.25
C PRO A 212 -20.54 20.89 19.03
N ALA A 213 -19.67 21.90 19.07
CA ALA A 213 -18.22 21.75 18.84
C ALA A 213 -17.57 20.66 19.71
N SER A 214 -18.03 20.51 20.95
CA SER A 214 -17.55 19.53 21.93
C SER A 214 -18.20 18.15 21.82
N SER A 215 -19.16 17.94 20.92
CA SER A 215 -19.77 16.63 20.73
C SER A 215 -18.73 15.61 20.26
N GLU A 216 -18.71 14.44 20.89
CA GLU A 216 -17.81 13.35 20.50
C GLU A 216 -18.44 12.53 19.36
N VAL A 217 -17.63 12.21 18.36
CA VAL A 217 -18.03 11.41 17.20
C VAL A 217 -16.97 10.34 16.93
N LEU A 218 -17.40 9.19 16.42
CA LEU A 218 -16.53 8.28 15.66
C LEU A 218 -16.59 8.74 14.19
N GLY A 219 -15.51 9.34 13.70
CA GLY A 219 -15.37 9.74 12.30
C GLY A 219 -14.71 8.64 11.48
N VAL A 220 -15.23 8.38 10.28
CA VAL A 220 -14.62 7.47 9.29
C VAL A 220 -14.61 8.12 7.91
N ALA A 221 -13.51 7.96 7.18
CA ALA A 221 -13.39 8.41 5.80
C ALA A 221 -12.86 7.28 4.91
N LEU A 222 -13.60 6.93 3.86
CA LEU A 222 -13.30 5.87 2.90
C LEU A 222 -13.69 6.32 1.50
N ASP A 223 -12.83 6.08 0.51
CA ASP A 223 -13.10 6.34 -0.91
C ASP A 223 -13.66 7.74 -1.20
N GLY A 224 -13.11 8.76 -0.53
CA GLY A 224 -13.52 10.16 -0.68
C GLY A 224 -14.85 10.53 0.02
N THR A 225 -15.51 9.58 0.68
CA THR A 225 -16.72 9.80 1.48
C THR A 225 -16.36 9.81 2.96
N ALA A 226 -16.97 10.69 3.76
CA ALA A 226 -16.74 10.77 5.20
C ALA A 226 -18.06 10.73 5.97
N ARG A 227 -18.11 9.97 7.06
CA ARG A 227 -19.28 9.90 7.95
C ARG A 227 -18.86 10.01 9.41
N ALA A 228 -19.63 10.77 10.18
CA ALA A 228 -19.53 10.88 11.62
C ALA A 228 -20.67 10.14 12.30
N TYR A 229 -20.34 9.30 13.27
CA TYR A 229 -21.29 8.64 14.16
C TYR A 229 -21.21 9.32 15.54
N PRO A 230 -22.19 10.16 15.93
CA PRO A 230 -22.17 10.76 17.26
C PRO A 230 -22.17 9.68 18.35
N LEU A 231 -21.25 9.75 19.31
CA LEU A 231 -21.14 8.72 20.36
C LEU A 231 -22.42 8.64 21.20
N ALA A 232 -23.12 9.76 21.39
CA ALA A 232 -24.43 9.78 22.05
C ALA A 232 -25.52 8.98 21.29
N VAL A 233 -25.41 8.87 19.96
CA VAL A 233 -26.30 8.02 19.15
C VAL A 233 -25.88 6.56 19.27
N LEU A 234 -24.57 6.26 19.26
CA LEU A 234 -24.06 4.90 19.49
C LEU A 234 -24.46 4.37 20.87
N GLU A 235 -24.38 5.20 21.90
CA GLU A 235 -24.79 4.81 23.25
C GLU A 235 -26.29 4.50 23.33
N LYS A 236 -27.12 5.28 22.62
CA LYS A 236 -28.57 5.05 22.55
C LYS A 236 -28.96 3.86 21.67
N SER A 237 -28.10 3.44 20.74
CA SER A 237 -28.38 2.28 19.86
C SER A 237 -28.19 0.94 20.55
N GLY A 238 -27.78 0.94 21.83
CA GLY A 238 -27.58 -0.28 22.62
C GLY A 238 -26.24 -0.96 22.39
N GLY A 239 -25.31 -0.35 21.65
CA GLY A 239 -23.93 -0.85 21.51
C GLY A 239 -23.54 -1.30 20.11
N VAL A 240 -24.49 -1.53 19.20
CA VAL A 240 -24.21 -1.96 17.82
C VAL A 240 -25.02 -1.13 16.84
N ILE A 241 -24.41 -0.75 15.72
CA ILE A 241 -25.09 -0.21 14.54
C ILE A 241 -24.64 -0.99 13.33
N ALA A 242 -25.60 -1.57 12.60
CA ALA A 242 -25.38 -2.07 11.25
C ALA A 242 -25.69 -0.94 10.26
N ASP A 243 -24.78 -0.70 9.32
CA ASP A 243 -24.89 0.40 8.36
C ASP A 243 -24.32 0.00 7.00
N THR A 244 -24.58 0.83 5.98
CA THR A 244 -23.91 0.77 4.68
C THR A 244 -23.20 2.08 4.44
N PHE A 245 -21.89 2.02 4.25
CA PHE A 245 -21.02 3.17 4.08
C PHE A 245 -20.07 2.93 2.92
N ALA A 246 -19.91 3.90 2.02
CA ALA A 246 -19.11 3.75 0.79
C ALA A 246 -19.41 2.45 0.00
N GLY A 247 -20.68 2.03 -0.05
CA GLY A 247 -21.11 0.83 -0.77
C GLY A 247 -20.81 -0.51 -0.08
N GLN A 248 -20.18 -0.53 1.09
CA GLN A 248 -19.90 -1.75 1.86
C GLN A 248 -20.75 -1.83 3.14
N LYS A 249 -21.13 -3.05 3.55
CA LYS A 249 -21.79 -3.28 4.84
C LYS A 249 -20.76 -3.12 5.96
N VAL A 250 -21.10 -2.32 6.96
CA VAL A 250 -20.24 -2.05 8.11
C VAL A 250 -20.99 -2.30 9.41
N VAL A 251 -20.22 -2.61 10.45
CA VAL A 251 -20.70 -2.66 11.83
C VAL A 251 -19.92 -1.65 12.66
N VAL A 252 -20.65 -0.77 13.34
CA VAL A 252 -20.11 0.14 14.35
C VAL A 252 -20.43 -0.42 15.72
N MET A 253 -19.39 -0.62 16.52
CA MET A 253 -19.46 -1.17 17.86
C MET A 253 -19.18 -0.08 18.89
N TRP A 254 -19.92 -0.10 19.99
CA TRP A 254 -19.79 0.81 21.12
C TRP A 254 -19.68 0.03 22.42
N TYR A 255 -18.54 0.17 23.08
CA TYR A 255 -18.25 -0.41 24.37
C TYR A 255 -18.32 0.63 25.48
N LYS A 256 -19.46 0.65 26.17
CA LYS A 256 -19.79 1.64 27.20
C LYS A 256 -18.77 1.73 28.35
N PRO A 257 -18.23 0.63 28.92
CA PRO A 257 -17.34 0.70 30.08
C PRO A 257 -16.10 1.57 29.89
N THR A 258 -15.49 1.53 28.70
CA THR A 258 -14.32 2.34 28.34
C THR A 258 -14.65 3.49 27.40
N ARG A 259 -15.93 3.66 27.02
CA ARG A 259 -16.41 4.62 26.01
C ARG A 259 -15.68 4.47 24.66
N THR A 260 -15.42 3.22 24.27
CA THR A 260 -14.71 2.91 23.02
C THR A 260 -15.68 2.64 21.89
N ALA A 261 -15.44 3.26 20.74
CA ALA A 261 -16.16 3.06 19.49
C ALA A 261 -15.20 2.54 18.42
N ALA A 262 -15.64 1.55 17.65
CA ALA A 262 -14.87 0.96 16.57
C ALA A 262 -15.76 0.65 15.38
N ILE A 263 -15.19 0.62 14.18
CA ILE A 263 -15.90 0.32 12.94
C ILE A 263 -15.16 -0.76 12.16
N PHE A 264 -15.92 -1.74 11.65
CA PHE A 264 -15.41 -2.87 10.89
C PHE A 264 -16.27 -3.11 9.65
N ALA A 265 -15.71 -3.75 8.64
CA ALA A 265 -16.52 -4.40 7.62
C ALA A 265 -17.34 -5.52 8.30
N ALA A 266 -18.60 -5.70 7.88
CA ALA A 266 -19.51 -6.69 8.45
C ALA A 266 -19.24 -8.11 7.90
N GLU A 267 -17.98 -8.55 7.94
CA GLU A 267 -17.50 -9.82 7.43
C GLU A 267 -16.25 -10.31 8.18
N ILE A 268 -16.01 -11.62 8.13
CA ILE A 268 -14.81 -12.24 8.69
C ILE A 268 -13.59 -11.87 7.85
N ASP A 269 -12.55 -11.37 8.51
CA ASP A 269 -11.29 -11.00 7.90
C ASP A 269 -10.60 -12.23 7.28
N GLY A 270 -10.17 -12.11 6.02
CA GLY A 270 -9.48 -13.16 5.28
C GLY A 270 -10.30 -14.42 4.97
N ALA A 271 -11.64 -14.37 5.05
CA ALA A 271 -12.49 -15.50 4.65
C ALA A 271 -12.65 -15.59 3.12
N GLU A 272 -12.43 -16.77 2.56
CA GLU A 272 -12.68 -17.08 1.15
C GLU A 272 -13.60 -18.32 1.02
N PRO A 273 -14.82 -18.17 0.46
CA PRO A 273 -15.46 -16.92 0.04
C PRO A 273 -15.77 -15.97 1.22
N PRO A 274 -16.06 -14.67 0.96
CA PRO A 274 -16.42 -13.71 2.01
C PRO A 274 -17.55 -14.24 2.89
N ARG A 275 -17.32 -14.24 4.21
CA ARG A 275 -18.30 -14.70 5.19
C ARG A 275 -18.89 -13.50 5.94
N PRO A 276 -20.10 -13.03 5.60
CA PRO A 276 -20.75 -11.92 6.29
C PRO A 276 -21.15 -12.32 7.71
N VAL A 277 -21.23 -11.33 8.59
CA VAL A 277 -21.68 -11.49 9.98
C VAL A 277 -22.62 -10.35 10.37
N THR A 278 -23.57 -10.64 11.28
CA THR A 278 -24.44 -9.61 11.83
C THR A 278 -24.45 -9.67 13.36
N PHE A 279 -24.53 -8.50 14.00
CA PHE A 279 -24.31 -8.39 15.43
C PHE A 279 -25.57 -7.96 16.19
N THR A 280 -25.69 -8.45 17.41
CA THR A 280 -26.48 -7.86 18.50
C THR A 280 -25.59 -7.51 19.67
N ALA A 281 -25.98 -6.53 20.46
CA ALA A 281 -25.36 -6.30 21.76
C ALA A 281 -26.05 -7.15 22.83
N ASP A 282 -25.27 -7.87 23.63
CA ASP A 282 -25.65 -8.44 24.91
C ASP A 282 -24.99 -7.63 26.03
N SER A 283 -25.74 -6.71 26.62
CA SER A 283 -25.26 -5.86 27.71
C SER A 283 -24.96 -6.62 29.00
N LYS A 284 -25.32 -7.91 29.10
CA LYS A 284 -25.01 -8.77 30.26
C LYS A 284 -23.65 -9.45 30.11
N ALA A 285 -23.16 -9.63 28.88
CA ALA A 285 -21.82 -10.15 28.60
C ALA A 285 -20.79 -9.02 28.76
N SER A 286 -19.98 -9.09 29.81
CA SER A 286 -19.09 -7.98 30.23
C SER A 286 -18.04 -7.61 29.18
N SER A 287 -17.09 -8.51 28.90
CA SER A 287 -15.91 -8.25 28.08
C SER A 287 -16.12 -8.53 26.59
N THR A 288 -17.22 -9.19 26.24
CA THR A 288 -17.55 -9.63 24.87
C THR A 288 -19.04 -9.41 24.57
N PRO A 289 -19.51 -8.15 24.58
CA PRO A 289 -20.92 -7.83 24.46
C PRO A 289 -21.46 -7.95 23.03
N PHE A 290 -20.63 -8.25 22.03
CA PHE A 290 -21.07 -8.31 20.64
C PHE A 290 -21.30 -9.76 20.22
N VAL A 291 -22.54 -10.13 19.97
CA VAL A 291 -22.94 -11.51 19.64
C VAL A 291 -23.25 -11.59 18.15
N ASP A 292 -22.52 -12.46 17.45
CA ASP A 292 -22.80 -12.84 16.06
C ASP A 292 -24.12 -13.62 16.01
N ARG A 293 -25.10 -13.16 15.21
CA ARG A 293 -26.44 -13.75 15.17
C ARG A 293 -26.45 -15.12 14.50
N GLU A 294 -25.50 -15.33 13.58
CA GLU A 294 -25.41 -16.51 12.74
C GLU A 294 -24.86 -17.71 13.53
N THR A 295 -23.84 -17.50 14.37
CA THR A 295 -23.15 -18.59 15.08
C THR A 295 -23.26 -18.52 16.60
N GLY A 296 -23.80 -17.43 17.15
CA GLY A 296 -23.80 -17.18 18.60
C GLY A 296 -22.40 -16.88 19.17
N SER A 297 -21.39 -16.65 18.33
CA SER A 297 -20.05 -16.32 18.78
C SER A 297 -20.01 -14.95 19.47
N HIS A 298 -19.25 -14.84 20.55
CA HIS A 298 -19.09 -13.59 21.29
C HIS A 298 -17.78 -12.89 20.92
N TRP A 299 -17.88 -11.60 20.67
CA TRP A 299 -16.81 -10.76 20.14
C TRP A 299 -16.52 -9.59 21.07
N ASP A 300 -15.26 -9.18 21.10
CA ASP A 300 -14.80 -8.00 21.82
C ASP A 300 -14.82 -6.73 20.96
N ILE A 301 -14.53 -5.58 21.59
CA ILE A 301 -14.49 -4.27 20.92
C ILE A 301 -13.37 -4.14 19.87
N ALA A 302 -12.37 -5.03 19.91
CA ALA A 302 -11.31 -5.08 18.91
C ALA A 302 -11.72 -5.90 17.67
N GLY A 303 -12.95 -6.41 17.64
CA GLY A 303 -13.45 -7.21 16.53
C GLY A 303 -12.82 -8.60 16.51
N ARG A 304 -12.50 -9.19 17.66
CA ARG A 304 -12.03 -10.58 17.80
C ARG A 304 -13.11 -11.45 18.43
N ALA A 305 -13.35 -12.61 17.83
CA ALA A 305 -14.21 -13.64 18.41
C ALA A 305 -13.48 -14.33 19.56
N MET A 306 -14.01 -14.17 20.77
CA MET A 306 -13.41 -14.70 21.99
C MET A 306 -13.94 -16.07 22.38
N SER A 307 -15.17 -16.40 21.96
CA SER A 307 -15.81 -17.71 22.17
C SER A 307 -16.86 -18.01 21.11
N GLY A 308 -17.32 -19.25 21.06
CA GLY A 308 -18.27 -19.75 20.06
C GLY A 308 -17.60 -20.33 18.82
N GLU A 309 -18.39 -20.63 17.79
CA GLU A 309 -17.92 -21.28 16.56
C GLU A 309 -16.77 -20.52 15.88
N LEU A 310 -16.80 -19.19 15.95
CA LEU A 310 -15.85 -18.31 15.27
C LEU A 310 -14.65 -17.95 16.13
N GLN A 311 -14.44 -18.59 17.29
CA GLN A 311 -13.35 -18.28 18.20
C GLN A 311 -12.00 -18.15 17.47
N GLY A 312 -11.29 -17.05 17.75
CA GLY A 312 -9.99 -16.72 17.16
C GLY A 312 -10.06 -16.05 15.78
N LYS A 313 -11.25 -15.88 15.19
CA LYS A 313 -11.45 -15.06 13.99
C LYS A 313 -11.51 -13.56 14.34
N THR A 314 -11.25 -12.72 13.35
CA THR A 314 -11.27 -11.26 13.45
C THR A 314 -12.19 -10.66 12.39
N LEU A 315 -12.67 -9.44 12.61
CA LEU A 315 -13.33 -8.61 11.62
C LEU A 315 -12.30 -7.73 10.91
N ARG A 316 -12.57 -7.40 9.64
CA ARG A 316 -11.70 -6.49 8.90
C ARG A 316 -11.91 -5.05 9.38
N TRP A 317 -10.90 -4.49 10.04
CA TRP A 317 -10.93 -3.14 10.61
C TRP A 317 -11.06 -2.05 9.54
N LEU A 318 -11.81 -0.99 9.87
CA LEU A 318 -11.92 0.24 9.06
C LEU A 318 -11.37 1.42 9.89
N PRO A 319 -10.76 2.45 9.25
CA PRO A 319 -9.99 3.50 9.91
C PRO A 319 -10.85 4.59 10.58
N GLY A 320 -11.68 4.17 11.54
CA GLY A 320 -12.44 5.07 12.40
C GLY A 320 -11.56 5.73 13.47
N VAL A 321 -11.89 6.97 13.82
CA VAL A 321 -11.24 7.74 14.90
C VAL A 321 -12.28 8.44 15.77
N GLN A 322 -12.19 8.25 17.09
CA GLN A 322 -12.97 9.04 18.03
C GLN A 322 -12.36 10.42 18.15
N CYS A 323 -13.16 11.48 18.00
CA CYS A 323 -12.71 12.86 18.15
C CYS A 323 -13.90 13.79 18.46
N LYS A 324 -13.60 15.03 18.84
CA LYS A 324 -14.60 16.09 18.96
C LYS A 324 -15.01 16.61 17.59
N TRP A 325 -16.28 17.00 17.49
CA TRP A 325 -16.91 17.43 16.25
C TRP A 325 -16.21 18.60 15.58
N PHE A 326 -15.73 19.59 16.34
CA PHE A 326 -15.00 20.73 15.75
C PHE A 326 -13.79 20.28 14.94
N ALA A 327 -13.10 19.23 15.39
CA ALA A 327 -11.90 18.72 14.74
C ALA A 327 -12.27 17.91 13.49
N TRP A 328 -13.26 17.00 13.62
CA TRP A 328 -13.72 16.20 12.49
C TRP A 328 -14.28 17.04 11.35
N SER A 329 -15.21 17.94 11.65
CA SER A 329 -15.87 18.80 10.66
C SER A 329 -14.92 19.79 10.00
N ALA A 330 -13.86 20.23 10.69
CA ALA A 330 -12.83 21.07 10.10
C ALA A 330 -11.98 20.35 9.03
N GLU A 331 -11.77 19.04 9.16
CA GLU A 331 -11.05 18.24 8.16
C GLU A 331 -11.98 17.67 7.07
N TYR A 332 -13.23 17.37 7.43
CA TYR A 332 -14.22 16.75 6.56
C TYR A 332 -15.55 17.54 6.58
N ALA A 333 -15.55 18.74 5.99
CA ALA A 333 -16.70 19.63 5.99
C ALA A 333 -17.97 19.00 5.38
N GLU A 334 -17.82 18.19 4.32
CA GLU A 334 -18.94 17.52 3.65
C GLU A 334 -19.34 16.19 4.32
N THR A 335 -18.84 15.90 5.52
CA THR A 335 -19.14 14.64 6.22
C THR A 335 -20.63 14.47 6.47
N GLU A 336 -21.12 13.26 6.27
CA GLU A 336 -22.47 12.85 6.66
C GLU A 336 -22.54 12.63 8.17
N ILE A 337 -23.71 12.88 8.78
CA ILE A 337 -23.93 12.60 10.20
C ILE A 337 -24.95 11.47 10.31
N TYR A 338 -24.52 10.33 10.87
CA TYR A 338 -25.40 9.20 11.07
C TYR A 338 -26.55 9.56 12.02
N GLY A 339 -27.78 9.18 11.64
CA GLY A 339 -28.99 9.41 12.44
C GLY A 339 -29.60 10.81 12.33
N ASN A 340 -28.97 11.75 11.60
CA ASN A 340 -29.57 13.05 11.34
C ASN A 340 -30.50 13.00 10.11
N LYS A 341 -31.82 12.88 10.34
CA LYS A 341 -32.83 12.83 9.27
C LYS A 341 -32.91 14.11 8.43
N ALA A 342 -32.37 15.25 8.87
CA ALA A 342 -32.40 16.50 8.12
C ALA A 342 -31.42 16.54 6.92
N ALA A 343 -30.44 15.63 6.86
CA ALA A 343 -29.48 15.53 5.74
C ALA A 343 -29.75 14.33 4.81
N GLN A 344 -30.72 13.48 5.12
CA GLN A 344 -31.03 12.25 4.37
C GLN A 344 -32.12 12.44 3.29
N ALA A 345 -32.50 13.67 2.98
CA ALA A 345 -33.48 14.00 1.95
C ALA A 345 -32.85 14.86 0.84
N ALA A 346 -32.06 14.23 -0.03
CA ALA A 346 -31.83 14.73 -1.38
C ALA A 346 -31.86 13.55 -2.36
N PRO A 347 -32.92 13.40 -3.18
CA PRO A 347 -32.98 12.38 -4.22
C PRO A 347 -32.11 12.77 -5.43
N PRO A 348 -31.75 11.79 -6.29
CA PRO A 348 -30.87 12.04 -7.43
C PRO A 348 -31.61 12.75 -8.56
N GLY A 349 -31.11 13.93 -8.95
CA GLY A 349 -31.15 14.41 -10.33
C GLY A 349 -31.88 15.74 -10.58
N LYS A 350 -31.26 16.59 -11.40
CA LYS A 350 -31.83 17.05 -12.68
C LYS A 350 -30.76 17.67 -13.59
N LYS A 351 -30.75 17.20 -14.84
CA LYS A 351 -30.07 17.79 -16.00
C LYS A 351 -30.66 19.17 -16.32
N ALA A 352 -29.82 20.12 -16.71
CA ALA A 352 -30.10 21.23 -17.62
C ALA A 352 -28.76 21.95 -17.89
N ALA A 353 -28.45 22.54 -19.03
CA ALA A 353 -28.96 22.43 -20.40
C ALA A 353 -27.85 23.03 -21.28
N SER A 354 -27.73 22.49 -22.48
CA SER A 354 -26.91 23.02 -23.58
C SER A 354 -27.39 24.42 -23.97
N THR A 355 -26.47 25.35 -24.22
CA THR A 355 -26.69 26.39 -25.22
C THR A 355 -25.39 26.65 -25.97
N LEU A 356 -25.45 26.30 -27.24
CA LEU A 356 -24.45 26.54 -28.27
C LEU A 356 -24.34 28.03 -28.57
N THR A 357 -23.10 28.53 -28.66
CA THR A 357 -22.71 29.51 -29.67
C THR A 357 -21.30 29.14 -30.16
N ALA A 358 -21.11 29.20 -31.47
CA ALA A 358 -19.85 28.96 -32.22
C ALA A 358 -19.78 30.04 -33.33
N PRO A 359 -18.70 30.17 -34.13
CA PRO A 359 -17.37 29.55 -34.06
C PRO A 359 -16.21 30.57 -34.19
N GLU A 360 -14.96 30.17 -33.96
CA GLU A 360 -13.83 30.59 -34.82
C GLU A 360 -12.62 29.60 -34.73
N THR A 361 -12.31 29.10 -35.92
CA THR A 361 -11.30 28.18 -36.49
C THR A 361 -9.90 27.97 -35.88
N GLY A 362 -9.45 26.70 -35.81
CA GLY A 362 -8.02 26.26 -35.81
C GLY A 362 -7.82 24.78 -35.38
N PRO A 363 -7.06 23.90 -36.09
CA PRO A 363 -7.31 22.45 -36.09
C PRO A 363 -6.44 21.55 -35.19
N ALA A 364 -7.01 20.36 -34.90
CA ALA A 364 -6.43 19.05 -34.51
C ALA A 364 -5.85 18.92 -33.08
N SER A 365 -6.12 17.89 -32.27
CA SER A 365 -6.93 16.66 -32.35
C SER A 365 -7.10 16.13 -30.91
N ALA A 366 -8.28 15.58 -30.60
CA ALA A 366 -8.77 15.30 -29.25
C ALA A 366 -8.31 13.96 -28.65
N ILE A 367 -8.01 13.95 -27.34
CA ILE A 367 -8.05 12.75 -26.50
C ILE A 367 -9.38 12.76 -25.74
N ASN A 368 -10.18 11.73 -25.97
CA ASN A 368 -11.51 11.53 -25.39
C ASN A 368 -11.40 11.06 -23.92
N LYS A 369 -11.82 11.90 -22.97
CA LYS A 369 -11.99 11.54 -21.55
C LYS A 369 -13.42 11.07 -21.32
N GLN A 370 -13.62 9.76 -21.33
CA GLN A 370 -14.60 8.98 -20.55
C GLN A 370 -14.69 7.58 -21.18
N ALA A 371 -13.81 6.68 -20.75
CA ALA A 371 -13.98 5.25 -20.94
C ALA A 371 -13.96 4.61 -19.56
N ARG A 372 -14.84 3.63 -19.31
CA ARG A 372 -14.55 2.60 -18.30
C ARG A 372 -13.11 2.13 -18.54
N PRO A 373 -12.30 1.83 -17.50
CA PRO A 373 -11.00 1.22 -17.75
C PRO A 373 -11.22 0.03 -18.69
N ALA A 374 -10.56 0.04 -19.84
CA ALA A 374 -10.63 -1.10 -20.75
C ALA A 374 -10.23 -2.34 -19.95
N ALA A 375 -10.92 -3.47 -20.18
CA ALA A 375 -10.53 -4.72 -19.55
C ALA A 375 -9.03 -4.97 -19.80
N PRO A 376 -8.28 -5.48 -18.81
CA PRO A 376 -6.85 -5.75 -18.96
C PRO A 376 -6.58 -6.58 -20.22
N LEU A 377 -5.47 -6.31 -20.91
CA LEU A 377 -4.99 -7.19 -21.96
C LEU A 377 -4.56 -8.52 -21.34
N GLU A 378 -5.20 -9.60 -21.74
CA GLU A 378 -4.84 -10.94 -21.28
C GLU A 378 -4.03 -11.67 -22.34
N ALA A 379 -2.90 -12.25 -21.95
CA ALA A 379 -1.96 -12.84 -22.87
C ALA A 379 -1.30 -14.09 -22.30
N VAL A 380 -0.71 -14.90 -23.17
CA VAL A 380 0.15 -16.03 -22.80
C VAL A 380 1.57 -15.79 -23.29
N LEU A 381 2.56 -16.19 -22.51
CA LEU A 381 3.97 -16.19 -22.90
C LEU A 381 4.44 -17.64 -23.10
N VAL A 382 4.98 -17.94 -24.29
CA VAL A 382 5.24 -19.30 -24.75
C VAL A 382 6.57 -19.42 -25.49
N ASP A 383 7.13 -20.63 -25.51
CA ASP A 383 8.24 -20.98 -26.40
C ASP A 383 7.70 -21.12 -27.85
N PRO A 384 8.47 -20.75 -28.89
CA PRO A 384 8.05 -20.92 -30.29
C PRO A 384 7.57 -22.32 -30.63
N ALA A 385 8.19 -23.36 -30.06
CA ALA A 385 7.83 -24.75 -30.30
C ALA A 385 6.44 -25.12 -29.79
N ASP A 386 5.90 -24.34 -28.83
CA ASP A 386 4.58 -24.55 -28.26
C ASP A 386 3.44 -23.86 -29.03
N VAL A 387 3.75 -23.09 -30.07
CA VAL A 387 2.73 -22.41 -30.88
C VAL A 387 2.23 -23.37 -31.95
N THR A 388 1.05 -23.93 -31.74
CA THR A 388 0.32 -24.75 -32.74
C THR A 388 -1.04 -24.14 -33.04
N PRO A 389 -1.67 -24.44 -34.20
CA PRO A 389 -2.99 -23.90 -34.53
C PRO A 389 -4.05 -24.23 -33.46
N GLU A 390 -3.99 -25.44 -32.90
CA GLU A 390 -4.89 -25.89 -31.84
C GLU A 390 -4.69 -25.09 -30.54
N LYS A 391 -3.45 -24.96 -30.07
CA LYS A 391 -3.16 -24.20 -28.84
C LYS A 391 -3.52 -22.72 -28.99
N VAL A 392 -3.22 -22.11 -30.14
CA VAL A 392 -3.59 -20.71 -30.43
C VAL A 392 -5.10 -20.53 -30.43
N ALA A 393 -5.86 -21.45 -31.04
CA ALA A 393 -7.32 -21.42 -31.01
C ALA A 393 -7.86 -21.55 -29.58
N ASN A 394 -7.29 -22.45 -28.77
CA ASN A 394 -7.68 -22.64 -27.37
C ASN A 394 -7.41 -21.39 -26.53
N TRP A 395 -6.28 -20.70 -26.74
CA TRP A 395 -6.00 -19.45 -26.03
C TRP A 395 -6.97 -18.33 -26.41
N ALA A 396 -7.31 -18.20 -27.70
CA ALA A 396 -8.32 -17.24 -28.15
C ALA A 396 -9.70 -17.53 -27.54
N GLN A 397 -10.10 -18.80 -27.49
CA GLN A 397 -11.35 -19.24 -26.85
C GLN A 397 -11.36 -18.98 -25.33
N ALA A 398 -10.21 -19.10 -24.67
CA ALA A 398 -10.05 -18.78 -23.26
C ALA A 398 -10.03 -17.26 -22.96
N GLY A 399 -10.16 -16.41 -23.99
CA GLY A 399 -10.25 -14.95 -23.86
C GLY A 399 -8.89 -14.24 -23.89
N HIS A 400 -7.79 -14.94 -24.14
CA HIS A 400 -6.51 -14.29 -24.39
C HIS A 400 -6.58 -13.52 -25.72
N ARG A 401 -6.02 -12.31 -25.71
CA ARG A 401 -6.03 -11.39 -26.85
C ARG A 401 -4.64 -11.14 -27.43
N ALA A 402 -3.60 -11.67 -26.78
CA ALA A 402 -2.24 -11.63 -27.31
C ALA A 402 -1.46 -12.92 -26.99
N VAL A 403 -0.47 -13.19 -27.84
CA VAL A 403 0.54 -14.22 -27.63
C VAL A 403 1.91 -13.54 -27.63
N VAL A 404 2.67 -13.80 -26.57
CA VAL A 404 4.06 -13.37 -26.43
C VAL A 404 4.96 -14.56 -26.67
N VAL A 405 5.90 -14.44 -27.60
CA VAL A 405 6.74 -15.55 -28.06
C VAL A 405 8.19 -15.28 -27.67
N VAL A 406 8.88 -16.27 -27.10
CA VAL A 406 10.32 -16.15 -26.80
C VAL A 406 11.12 -15.97 -28.10
N LEU A 407 11.90 -14.88 -28.15
CA LEU A 407 12.77 -14.53 -29.26
C LEU A 407 14.24 -14.72 -28.85
N ASP A 408 14.89 -15.71 -29.43
CA ASP A 408 16.28 -16.04 -29.18
C ASP A 408 16.93 -16.76 -30.38
N GLU A 409 18.18 -17.17 -30.20
CA GLU A 409 19.00 -17.80 -31.23
C GLU A 409 18.69 -19.28 -31.49
N ARG A 410 17.77 -19.90 -30.74
CA ARG A 410 17.45 -21.34 -30.88
C ARG A 410 16.60 -21.64 -32.11
N ASN A 411 15.99 -20.61 -32.70
CA ASN A 411 14.99 -20.73 -33.76
C ASN A 411 15.39 -19.95 -35.01
N SER A 412 14.95 -20.43 -36.19
CA SER A 412 15.19 -19.75 -37.46
C SER A 412 14.11 -18.70 -37.78
N ALA A 413 14.40 -17.81 -38.73
CA ALA A 413 13.43 -16.83 -39.21
C ALA A 413 12.17 -17.49 -39.82
N GLU A 414 12.31 -18.65 -40.46
CA GLU A 414 11.20 -19.42 -41.02
C GLU A 414 10.28 -19.96 -39.92
N SER A 415 10.87 -20.42 -38.80
CA SER A 415 10.11 -20.87 -37.62
C SER A 415 9.27 -19.72 -37.06
N TYR A 416 9.88 -18.55 -36.85
CA TYR A 416 9.17 -17.36 -36.39
C TYR A 416 8.10 -16.89 -37.39
N ALA A 417 8.34 -16.98 -38.69
CA ALA A 417 7.34 -16.67 -39.71
C ALA A 417 6.14 -17.63 -39.66
N ALA A 418 6.36 -18.92 -39.38
CA ALA A 418 5.28 -19.88 -39.18
C ALA A 418 4.45 -19.53 -37.93
N VAL A 419 5.12 -19.21 -36.82
CA VAL A 419 4.50 -18.77 -35.56
C VAL A 419 3.64 -17.52 -35.77
N ALA A 420 4.18 -16.48 -36.40
CA ALA A 420 3.46 -15.23 -36.67
C ALA A 420 2.21 -15.45 -37.54
N ARG A 421 2.27 -16.33 -38.55
CA ARG A 421 1.10 -16.70 -39.36
C ARG A 421 0.01 -17.36 -38.53
N MET A 422 0.36 -18.26 -37.62
CA MET A 422 -0.61 -18.96 -36.77
C MET A 422 -1.31 -18.00 -35.80
N ILE A 423 -0.55 -17.11 -35.15
CA ILE A 423 -1.09 -16.10 -34.23
C ILE A 423 -1.99 -15.11 -35.00
N GLY A 424 -1.54 -14.63 -36.16
CA GLY A 424 -2.28 -13.70 -37.01
C GLY A 424 -3.58 -14.30 -37.57
N ALA A 425 -3.59 -15.59 -37.93
CA ALA A 425 -4.80 -16.28 -38.38
C ALA A 425 -5.89 -16.33 -37.30
N ALA A 426 -5.51 -16.35 -36.03
CA ALA A 426 -6.42 -16.27 -34.88
C ALA A 426 -6.75 -14.83 -34.44
N GLN A 427 -6.24 -13.82 -35.15
CA GLN A 427 -6.45 -12.39 -34.86
C GLN A 427 -6.00 -11.98 -33.45
N LEU A 428 -4.97 -12.63 -32.92
CA LEU A 428 -4.36 -12.27 -31.64
C LEU A 428 -3.23 -11.26 -31.87
N ASP A 429 -3.05 -10.31 -30.93
CA ASP A 429 -1.88 -9.45 -30.92
C ASP A 429 -0.61 -10.30 -30.69
N HIS A 430 0.48 -9.96 -31.36
CA HIS A 430 1.75 -10.70 -31.27
C HIS A 430 2.84 -9.82 -30.66
N TYR A 431 3.54 -10.33 -29.65
CA TYR A 431 4.71 -9.68 -29.05
C TYR A 431 5.87 -10.67 -28.96
N TYR A 432 7.10 -10.16 -28.87
CA TYR A 432 8.28 -10.98 -28.59
C TYR A 432 8.80 -10.76 -27.16
N TRP A 433 9.34 -11.80 -26.56
CA TRP A 433 10.01 -11.79 -25.25
C TRP A 433 11.50 -12.06 -25.42
N ILE A 434 12.35 -11.21 -24.86
CA ILE A 434 13.80 -11.39 -24.89
C ILE A 434 14.32 -11.45 -23.45
N GLU A 435 14.90 -12.60 -23.08
CA GLU A 435 15.79 -12.71 -21.92
C GLU A 435 17.07 -11.91 -22.21
N VAL A 436 17.26 -10.75 -21.58
CA VAL A 436 18.42 -9.89 -21.87
C VAL A 436 19.61 -10.38 -21.06
N ALA A 437 19.57 -10.25 -19.73
CA ALA A 437 20.74 -10.53 -18.92
C ALA A 437 21.04 -12.02 -18.75
N ARG A 438 20.05 -12.90 -18.82
CA ARG A 438 20.28 -14.35 -18.76
C ARG A 438 20.72 -14.87 -20.13
N ASN A 439 22.03 -14.96 -20.36
CA ASN A 439 22.57 -15.37 -21.65
C ASN A 439 23.74 -16.36 -21.51
N LYS A 440 23.45 -17.64 -21.75
CA LYS A 440 24.43 -18.73 -21.67
C LYS A 440 25.60 -18.55 -22.64
N SER A 441 25.31 -18.27 -23.91
CA SER A 441 26.35 -18.12 -24.94
C SER A 441 27.30 -16.97 -24.63
N MET A 442 26.77 -15.83 -24.15
CA MET A 442 27.57 -14.67 -23.77
C MET A 442 28.37 -14.92 -22.49
N ALA A 443 27.79 -15.63 -21.51
CA ALA A 443 28.49 -16.04 -20.30
C ALA A 443 29.64 -17.03 -20.59
N ASP A 444 29.41 -18.00 -21.48
CA ASP A 444 30.41 -18.97 -21.93
C ASP A 444 31.56 -18.27 -22.69
N ALA A 445 31.22 -17.36 -23.61
CA ALA A 445 32.21 -16.63 -24.42
C ALA A 445 32.98 -15.57 -23.61
N HIS A 446 32.31 -14.96 -22.63
CA HIS A 446 32.87 -13.85 -21.83
C HIS A 446 32.56 -14.02 -20.34
N PRO A 447 33.20 -14.97 -19.63
CA PRO A 447 32.92 -15.22 -18.21
C PRO A 447 33.08 -13.99 -17.31
N ARG A 448 33.99 -13.08 -17.67
CA ARG A 448 34.24 -11.81 -16.96
C ARG A 448 33.09 -10.82 -17.04
N TRP A 449 32.20 -10.97 -18.00
CA TRP A 449 31.03 -10.10 -18.14
C TRP A 449 29.87 -10.50 -17.24
N MET A 450 29.99 -11.63 -16.54
CA MET A 450 28.93 -12.08 -15.64
C MET A 450 28.77 -11.15 -14.42
N ALA A 451 27.56 -11.13 -13.87
CA ALA A 451 27.29 -10.48 -12.59
C ALA A 451 28.11 -11.15 -11.48
N SER A 452 28.83 -10.35 -10.68
CA SER A 452 29.57 -10.87 -9.53
C SER A 452 28.62 -11.10 -8.36
N LEU A 453 28.75 -12.24 -7.70
CA LEU A 453 28.20 -12.45 -6.37
C LEU A 453 28.90 -11.47 -5.43
N GLY A 454 28.10 -10.67 -4.71
CA GLY A 454 28.62 -9.63 -3.82
C GLY A 454 29.42 -10.18 -2.64
N MET A 455 29.79 -9.27 -1.73
CA MET A 455 30.69 -9.54 -0.61
C MET A 455 30.25 -10.62 0.39
N HIS A 456 28.99 -11.04 0.40
CA HIS A 456 28.51 -12.07 1.32
C HIS A 456 28.63 -13.47 0.70
N ASP A 457 28.95 -14.45 1.54
CA ASP A 457 29.17 -15.84 1.11
C ASP A 457 27.97 -16.75 1.34
N ASP A 458 26.82 -16.22 1.78
CA ASP A 458 25.61 -16.98 2.09
C ASP A 458 25.08 -17.80 0.91
N TRP A 459 25.38 -17.38 -0.32
CA TRP A 459 25.11 -18.18 -1.53
C TRP A 459 25.73 -19.58 -1.44
N ARG A 460 26.83 -19.79 -0.70
CA ARG A 460 27.39 -21.13 -0.44
C ARG A 460 26.47 -22.08 0.29
N GLY A 461 25.49 -21.57 1.05
CA GLY A 461 24.46 -22.41 1.66
C GLY A 461 23.71 -23.22 0.59
N ARG A 462 23.57 -22.67 -0.62
CA ARG A 462 22.95 -23.33 -1.78
C ARG A 462 23.97 -24.10 -2.61
N TYR A 463 25.22 -23.64 -2.66
CA TYR A 463 26.30 -24.23 -3.46
C TYR A 463 27.51 -24.61 -2.59
N PRO A 464 27.35 -25.57 -1.65
CA PRO A 464 28.40 -25.88 -0.67
C PRO A 464 29.68 -26.46 -1.28
N LYS A 465 29.59 -26.98 -2.52
CA LYS A 465 30.70 -27.56 -3.27
C LYS A 465 31.54 -26.53 -4.03
N THR A 466 31.06 -25.30 -4.20
CA THR A 466 31.84 -24.26 -4.88
C THR A 466 32.85 -23.63 -3.91
N PRO A 467 34.14 -23.53 -4.29
CA PRO A 467 35.13 -22.86 -3.44
C PRO A 467 34.82 -21.37 -3.27
N LEU A 468 35.30 -20.79 -2.17
CA LEU A 468 35.29 -19.33 -2.02
C LEU A 468 36.36 -18.71 -2.93
N PRO A 469 36.08 -17.55 -3.54
CA PRO A 469 37.09 -16.84 -4.32
C PRO A 469 38.25 -16.41 -3.42
N VAL A 470 39.48 -16.53 -3.91
CA VAL A 470 40.65 -15.94 -3.27
C VAL A 470 40.52 -14.41 -3.29
N LYS A 471 40.46 -13.81 -2.10
CA LYS A 471 40.31 -12.37 -1.90
C LYS A 471 41.25 -11.57 -2.80
N ASP A 472 40.70 -10.55 -3.46
CA ASP A 472 41.37 -9.61 -4.38
C ASP A 472 41.99 -10.23 -5.65
N LYS A 473 41.94 -11.57 -5.81
CA LYS A 473 42.47 -12.29 -6.99
C LYS A 473 41.39 -12.93 -7.84
N GLU A 474 40.32 -13.37 -7.20
CA GLU A 474 39.19 -14.06 -7.82
C GLU A 474 37.88 -13.40 -7.40
N VAL A 475 36.84 -13.66 -8.19
CA VAL A 475 35.46 -13.28 -7.88
C VAL A 475 34.54 -14.42 -8.25
N ALA A 476 33.51 -14.66 -7.44
CA ALA A 476 32.44 -15.59 -7.79
C ALA A 476 31.42 -14.89 -8.69
N LYS A 477 31.06 -15.52 -9.80
CA LYS A 477 30.12 -15.02 -10.82
C LYS A 477 28.84 -15.83 -10.83
N ALA A 478 27.70 -15.18 -11.03
CA ALA A 478 26.41 -15.85 -11.19
C ALA A 478 26.22 -16.31 -12.64
N TYR A 479 26.66 -17.51 -13.01
CA TYR A 479 26.40 -18.05 -14.34
C TYR A 479 24.91 -18.35 -14.55
N PRO A 480 24.33 -18.13 -15.74
CA PRO A 480 24.83 -17.41 -16.93
C PRO A 480 24.37 -15.93 -17.02
N TRP A 481 24.43 -15.18 -15.93
CA TRP A 481 23.91 -13.81 -15.87
C TRP A 481 24.92 -12.78 -16.34
N VAL A 482 24.68 -12.17 -17.50
CA VAL A 482 25.48 -11.10 -18.12
C VAL A 482 24.65 -9.80 -18.13
N PRO A 483 24.74 -8.95 -17.10
CA PRO A 483 23.88 -7.78 -16.93
C PRO A 483 24.24 -6.66 -17.92
N ILE A 484 23.29 -5.76 -18.21
CA ILE A 484 23.51 -4.58 -19.07
C ILE A 484 24.34 -3.47 -18.38
N GLY A 485 24.69 -3.61 -17.11
CA GLY A 485 25.34 -2.54 -16.34
C GLY A 485 26.86 -2.45 -16.53
N TYR A 486 27.45 -3.21 -17.45
CA TYR A 486 28.83 -3.03 -17.88
C TYR A 486 28.88 -2.41 -19.27
N ARG A 487 29.94 -1.65 -19.58
CA ARG A 487 30.07 -0.96 -20.88
C ARG A 487 30.01 -1.94 -22.05
N GLU A 488 30.80 -3.01 -21.96
CA GLU A 488 30.95 -4.02 -23.02
C GLU A 488 29.66 -4.81 -23.21
N THR A 489 28.98 -5.16 -22.12
CA THR A 489 27.74 -5.95 -22.17
C THR A 489 26.54 -5.13 -22.62
N PHE A 490 26.49 -3.84 -22.27
CA PHE A 490 25.46 -2.92 -22.75
C PHE A 490 25.45 -2.90 -24.29
N ASP A 491 26.62 -2.71 -24.91
CA ASP A 491 26.76 -2.68 -26.36
C ASP A 491 26.53 -4.07 -26.98
N ALA A 492 27.03 -5.13 -26.36
CA ALA A 492 26.83 -6.51 -26.83
C ALA A 492 25.35 -6.90 -26.86
N HIS A 493 24.57 -6.49 -25.85
CA HIS A 493 23.13 -6.74 -25.80
C HIS A 493 22.36 -5.92 -26.84
N LEU A 494 22.73 -4.66 -27.10
CA LEU A 494 22.14 -3.87 -28.20
C LEU A 494 22.40 -4.51 -29.57
N GLN A 495 23.62 -5.01 -29.80
CA GLN A 495 23.96 -5.75 -31.02
C GLN A 495 23.16 -7.05 -31.12
N ARG A 496 23.01 -7.79 -30.01
CA ARG A 496 22.19 -9.01 -29.96
C ARG A 496 20.74 -8.71 -30.31
N ILE A 497 20.12 -7.71 -29.69
CA ILE A 497 18.74 -7.30 -29.99
C ILE A 497 18.61 -6.91 -31.46
N THR A 498 19.59 -6.22 -32.04
CA THR A 498 19.62 -5.90 -33.48
C THR A 498 19.61 -7.16 -34.36
N ARG A 499 20.32 -8.23 -33.96
CA ARG A 499 20.30 -9.51 -34.68
C ARG A 499 18.98 -10.24 -34.50
N LEU A 500 18.45 -10.31 -33.28
CA LEU A 500 17.17 -10.96 -32.97
C LEU A 500 15.99 -10.33 -33.71
N GLN A 501 15.99 -9.00 -33.87
CA GLN A 501 14.95 -8.32 -34.65
C GLN A 501 14.93 -8.71 -36.13
N LYS A 502 16.03 -9.25 -36.69
CA LYS A 502 16.05 -9.81 -38.05
C LYS A 502 15.39 -11.19 -38.12
N LEU A 503 15.26 -11.88 -36.99
CA LEU A 503 14.55 -13.16 -36.87
C LEU A 503 13.05 -12.94 -36.56
N ALA A 504 12.72 -11.82 -35.92
CA ALA A 504 11.36 -11.44 -35.59
C ALA A 504 10.49 -11.26 -36.86
N ALA A 505 9.44 -12.06 -36.98
CA ALA A 505 8.53 -12.04 -38.12
C ALA A 505 7.35 -11.06 -37.89
N GLU A 506 7.08 -10.21 -38.88
CA GLU A 506 5.92 -9.31 -38.89
C GLU A 506 4.62 -10.04 -39.25
N PRO A 507 3.44 -9.54 -38.81
CA PRO A 507 3.27 -8.39 -37.92
C PRO A 507 3.51 -8.76 -36.44
N TYR A 508 4.14 -7.86 -35.68
CA TYR A 508 4.15 -7.88 -34.21
C TYR A 508 4.03 -6.46 -33.65
N ARG A 509 3.47 -6.31 -32.44
CA ARG A 509 3.24 -5.02 -31.79
C ARG A 509 4.45 -4.49 -31.02
N GLY A 510 5.18 -5.36 -30.35
CA GLY A 510 6.24 -4.93 -29.46
C GLY A 510 7.15 -6.03 -28.96
N ILE A 511 8.13 -5.62 -28.18
CA ILE A 511 9.12 -6.47 -27.53
C ILE A 511 9.12 -6.22 -26.02
N LEU A 512 9.14 -7.31 -25.26
CA LEU A 512 9.28 -7.33 -23.81
C LEU A 512 10.72 -7.71 -23.49
N LEU A 513 11.39 -6.90 -22.67
CA LEU A 513 12.79 -7.06 -22.32
C LEU A 513 12.92 -7.47 -20.86
N ASN A 514 13.30 -8.72 -20.60
CA ASN A 514 13.43 -9.25 -19.25
C ASN A 514 14.84 -9.09 -18.68
N ASP A 515 14.90 -9.03 -17.35
CA ASP A 515 16.12 -9.02 -16.54
C ASP A 515 17.06 -7.81 -16.77
N LEU A 516 16.50 -6.63 -17.02
CA LEU A 516 17.28 -5.40 -17.16
C LEU A 516 18.00 -4.98 -15.86
N GLN A 517 17.55 -5.47 -14.69
CA GLN A 517 18.24 -5.31 -13.40
C GLN A 517 19.55 -6.10 -13.32
N GLY A 518 19.73 -7.11 -14.18
CA GLY A 518 20.79 -8.09 -14.06
C GLY A 518 20.36 -9.36 -13.33
N GLY A 519 21.33 -10.06 -12.76
CA GLY A 519 21.12 -11.37 -12.13
C GLY A 519 21.06 -11.34 -10.61
N PRO A 520 20.70 -12.48 -9.97
CA PRO A 520 20.58 -12.68 -8.53
C PRO A 520 21.95 -12.73 -7.82
N ALA A 521 22.69 -11.63 -7.89
CA ALA A 521 24.09 -11.58 -7.51
C ALA A 521 24.43 -10.48 -6.52
N ALA A 522 23.56 -9.47 -6.34
CA ALA A 522 23.96 -8.15 -5.83
C ALA A 522 24.80 -8.19 -4.55
N CYS A 523 24.25 -8.68 -3.43
CA CYS A 523 25.00 -8.72 -2.17
C CYS A 523 25.64 -10.07 -1.84
N GLY A 524 25.24 -11.16 -2.51
CA GLY A 524 25.68 -12.51 -2.20
C GLY A 524 24.83 -13.26 -1.15
N CYS A 525 23.65 -12.75 -0.79
CA CYS A 525 22.75 -13.42 0.18
C CYS A 525 22.14 -14.74 -0.33
N GLY A 526 22.32 -15.07 -1.60
CA GLY A 526 21.76 -16.26 -2.25
C GLY A 526 20.36 -16.09 -2.81
N ASN A 527 19.57 -15.10 -2.37
CA ASN A 527 18.19 -14.90 -2.82
C ASN A 527 18.10 -14.57 -4.33
N LEU A 528 17.18 -15.22 -5.05
CA LEU A 528 16.98 -15.04 -6.50
C LEU A 528 16.43 -13.65 -6.87
N GLN A 529 15.94 -12.91 -5.89
CA GLN A 529 15.47 -11.54 -6.07
C GLN A 529 16.54 -10.48 -5.80
N CYS A 530 17.77 -10.85 -5.41
CA CYS A 530 18.82 -9.89 -5.04
C CYS A 530 19.60 -9.35 -6.25
N ARG A 531 19.19 -8.21 -6.83
CA ARG A 531 19.69 -7.73 -8.15
C ARG A 531 20.12 -6.27 -8.18
N TRP A 532 19.99 -5.56 -7.06
CA TRP A 532 20.12 -4.10 -6.99
C TRP A 532 21.52 -3.53 -7.27
N ALA A 533 22.59 -4.31 -7.33
CA ALA A 533 23.95 -3.81 -7.61
C ALA A 533 24.83 -4.77 -8.39
N LEU A 534 25.83 -4.19 -9.05
CA LEU A 534 26.95 -4.89 -9.67
C LEU A 534 28.22 -4.71 -8.85
N ASP A 535 28.96 -5.80 -8.68
CA ASP A 535 30.26 -5.84 -8.00
C ASP A 535 30.23 -5.19 -6.60
N TYR A 536 29.19 -5.49 -5.81
CA TYR A 536 29.04 -4.91 -4.48
C TYR A 536 30.06 -5.49 -3.51
N GLY A 537 31.05 -4.68 -3.13
CA GLY A 537 32.11 -5.07 -2.19
C GLY A 537 33.06 -6.13 -2.73
N VAL A 538 33.12 -6.31 -4.06
CA VAL A 538 34.04 -7.23 -4.74
C VAL A 538 34.73 -6.52 -5.90
N PRO A 539 35.93 -6.98 -6.33
CA PRO A 539 36.60 -6.41 -7.48
C PRO A 539 35.76 -6.53 -8.75
N SER A 540 35.73 -5.47 -9.54
CA SER A 540 35.10 -5.52 -10.86
C SER A 540 36.02 -6.17 -11.89
N THR A 541 35.45 -6.93 -12.80
CA THR A 541 36.17 -7.62 -13.89
C THR A 541 36.06 -6.93 -15.23
N THR A 542 35.24 -5.88 -15.32
CA THR A 542 34.83 -5.15 -16.54
C THR A 542 34.34 -3.73 -16.18
N GLU A 543 34.20 -2.81 -17.12
CA GLU A 543 33.87 -1.41 -16.81
C GLU A 543 32.39 -1.25 -16.41
N LYS A 544 32.11 -0.77 -15.19
CA LYS A 544 30.75 -0.47 -14.75
C LYS A 544 30.21 0.82 -15.35
N LEU A 545 28.95 0.78 -15.74
CA LEU A 545 28.18 1.96 -16.07
C LEU A 545 27.61 2.59 -14.81
N GLU A 546 27.91 3.86 -14.59
CA GLU A 546 27.42 4.61 -13.44
C GLU A 546 25.96 5.08 -13.62
N GLY A 547 25.29 5.27 -12.49
CA GLY A 547 23.96 5.87 -12.39
C GLY A 547 22.79 4.88 -12.31
N PRO A 548 21.67 5.25 -11.66
CA PRO A 548 20.49 4.40 -11.55
C PRO A 548 19.64 4.33 -12.83
N ASP A 549 19.96 5.15 -13.84
CA ASP A 549 19.23 5.30 -15.09
C ASP A 549 19.73 4.37 -16.22
N VAL A 550 20.69 3.47 -15.94
CA VAL A 550 21.28 2.54 -16.93
C VAL A 550 20.21 1.82 -17.75
N ALA A 551 19.18 1.29 -17.10
CA ALA A 551 18.08 0.60 -17.78
C ALA A 551 17.30 1.54 -18.73
N VAL A 552 17.06 2.79 -18.33
CA VAL A 552 16.38 3.78 -19.18
C VAL A 552 17.23 4.17 -20.39
N ARG A 553 18.56 4.30 -20.23
CA ARG A 553 19.48 4.53 -21.35
C ARG A 553 19.47 3.35 -22.32
N PHE A 554 19.42 2.12 -21.80
CA PHE A 554 19.32 0.90 -22.61
C PHE A 554 18.01 0.87 -23.39
N LEU A 555 16.87 1.11 -22.72
CA LEU A 555 15.54 1.18 -23.34
C LEU A 555 15.47 2.26 -24.42
N THR A 556 16.05 3.43 -24.16
CA THR A 556 16.14 4.51 -25.15
C THR A 556 16.88 4.08 -26.41
N SER A 557 17.94 3.29 -26.25
CA SER A 557 18.71 2.75 -27.37
C SER A 557 17.91 1.67 -28.12
N VAL A 558 17.23 0.77 -27.41
CA VAL A 558 16.40 -0.27 -28.04
C VAL A 558 15.21 0.32 -28.81
N ARG A 559 14.55 1.36 -28.27
CA ARG A 559 13.44 2.06 -28.97
C ARG A 559 13.87 2.65 -30.32
N LYS A 560 15.12 3.11 -30.42
CA LYS A 560 15.69 3.57 -31.71
C LYS A 560 15.90 2.41 -32.69
N LEU A 561 16.20 1.22 -32.18
CA LEU A 561 16.40 0.01 -32.99
C LEU A 561 15.07 -0.63 -33.43
N ALA A 562 13.95 -0.34 -32.76
CA ALA A 562 12.64 -0.93 -33.01
C ALA A 562 11.56 0.17 -33.25
N PRO A 563 11.69 0.98 -34.30
CA PRO A 563 10.77 2.10 -34.54
C PRO A 563 9.34 1.62 -34.76
N GLY A 564 8.38 2.29 -34.10
CA GLY A 564 6.96 1.95 -34.18
C GLY A 564 6.54 0.70 -33.40
N LYS A 565 7.46 0.08 -32.65
CA LYS A 565 7.18 -1.04 -31.75
C LYS A 565 7.11 -0.59 -30.30
N GLU A 566 6.26 -1.22 -29.52
CA GLU A 566 6.30 -1.07 -28.06
C GLU A 566 7.57 -1.74 -27.52
N VAL A 567 8.26 -1.08 -26.58
CA VAL A 567 9.43 -1.63 -25.88
C VAL A 567 9.12 -1.61 -24.40
N ILE A 568 8.80 -2.79 -23.87
CA ILE A 568 8.24 -2.96 -22.53
C ILE A 568 9.32 -3.57 -21.62
N PRO A 569 9.89 -2.81 -20.68
CA PRO A 569 10.80 -3.37 -19.69
C PRO A 569 10.05 -4.29 -18.74
N ILE A 570 10.63 -5.44 -18.43
CA ILE A 570 10.16 -6.34 -17.38
C ILE A 570 11.13 -6.24 -16.19
N TRP A 571 10.54 -6.06 -15.03
CA TRP A 571 11.23 -5.78 -13.78
C TRP A 571 10.82 -6.79 -12.72
N MET A 572 11.62 -6.95 -11.67
CA MET A 572 11.40 -7.87 -10.58
C MET A 572 11.52 -7.14 -9.26
N THR A 573 10.69 -7.51 -8.28
CA THR A 573 10.85 -7.01 -6.91
C THR A 573 12.15 -7.52 -6.30
N GLU A 574 12.60 -6.85 -5.25
CA GLU A 574 13.83 -7.17 -4.52
C GLU A 574 13.54 -7.95 -3.23
N CYS A 575 14.59 -8.33 -2.52
CA CYS A 575 14.45 -9.00 -1.22
C CYS A 575 13.62 -8.15 -0.25
N GLU A 576 12.72 -8.81 0.48
CA GLU A 576 11.81 -8.17 1.44
C GLU A 576 12.07 -8.60 2.88
N HIS A 577 11.52 -7.88 3.85
CA HIS A 577 11.71 -8.20 5.27
C HIS A 577 11.38 -9.66 5.61
N ASP A 578 10.45 -10.27 4.87
CA ASP A 578 10.08 -11.66 5.07
C ASP A 578 11.16 -12.68 4.71
N ASP A 579 12.17 -12.25 3.95
CA ASP A 579 13.31 -13.07 3.49
C ASP A 579 14.45 -13.22 4.47
N LEU A 580 14.52 -12.31 5.45
CA LEU A 580 15.52 -12.37 6.50
C LEU A 580 15.34 -13.66 7.30
N SER A 581 16.43 -14.35 7.64
CA SER A 581 16.37 -15.54 8.49
C SER A 581 15.58 -15.30 9.78
N SER A 582 15.03 -16.37 10.35
CA SER A 582 14.28 -16.32 11.61
C SER A 582 15.04 -15.57 12.71
N ASN A 583 16.36 -15.73 12.79
CA ASN A 583 17.21 -15.03 13.74
C ASN A 583 17.19 -13.50 13.55
N LEU A 584 17.28 -13.04 12.30
CA LEU A 584 17.18 -11.62 11.94
C LEU A 584 15.75 -11.06 12.05
N ARG A 585 14.79 -11.92 12.34
CA ARG A 585 13.37 -11.60 12.52
C ARG A 585 12.87 -11.94 13.93
N ASN A 586 13.77 -12.07 14.90
CA ASN A 586 13.44 -12.34 16.30
C ASN A 586 12.52 -13.58 16.48
N GLY A 587 12.81 -14.66 15.74
CA GLY A 587 12.03 -15.90 15.78
C GLY A 587 10.76 -15.90 14.94
N ALA A 588 10.44 -14.80 14.25
CA ALA A 588 9.26 -14.73 13.40
C ALA A 588 9.37 -15.65 12.17
N ARG A 589 8.22 -16.13 11.70
CA ARG A 589 8.12 -17.00 10.53
C ARG A 589 8.76 -16.33 9.32
N SER A 590 9.68 -17.03 8.65
CA SER A 590 10.57 -16.50 7.63
C SER A 590 10.66 -17.43 6.42
N THR A 591 10.99 -16.89 5.24
CA THR A 591 11.42 -17.73 4.10
C THR A 591 12.88 -18.17 4.26
N GLY A 592 13.70 -17.39 4.96
CA GLY A 592 15.13 -17.60 5.16
C GLY A 592 15.97 -17.40 3.90
N LEU A 593 15.39 -16.89 2.81
CA LEU A 593 16.04 -16.85 1.50
C LEU A 593 17.27 -15.95 1.44
N CYS A 594 17.37 -14.95 2.33
CA CYS A 594 18.54 -14.07 2.45
C CYS A 594 19.64 -14.60 3.39
N GLY A 595 19.46 -15.77 4.00
CA GLY A 595 20.42 -16.32 4.96
C GLY A 595 20.66 -15.37 6.14
N SER A 596 21.93 -15.11 6.43
CA SER A 596 22.40 -14.21 7.49
C SER A 596 22.51 -12.74 7.07
N VAL A 597 22.14 -12.40 5.83
CA VAL A 597 22.32 -11.05 5.29
C VAL A 597 21.10 -10.15 5.55
N PRO A 598 21.26 -8.99 6.22
CA PRO A 598 20.14 -8.14 6.64
C PRO A 598 19.70 -7.09 5.61
N CYS A 599 20.21 -7.12 4.37
CA CYS A 599 20.00 -6.04 3.39
C CYS A 599 18.52 -5.77 3.04
N ALA A 600 17.63 -6.74 3.25
CA ALA A 600 16.22 -6.65 2.88
C ALA A 600 15.41 -5.57 3.64
N THR A 601 15.91 -5.07 4.77
CA THR A 601 15.30 -3.95 5.52
C THR A 601 15.99 -2.60 5.30
N GLY A 602 17.01 -2.55 4.44
CA GLY A 602 17.80 -1.35 4.23
C GLY A 602 18.21 -1.17 2.78
N THR A 603 19.35 -1.75 2.41
CA THR A 603 19.98 -1.50 1.11
C THR A 603 19.15 -1.99 -0.08
N CYS A 604 18.53 -3.17 0.00
CA CYS A 604 17.74 -3.74 -1.11
C CYS A 604 16.61 -2.78 -1.54
N PRO A 605 15.66 -2.40 -0.66
CA PRO A 605 14.56 -1.51 -1.06
C PRO A 605 15.06 -0.11 -1.44
N LYS A 606 16.14 0.39 -0.80
CA LYS A 606 16.69 1.72 -1.10
C LYS A 606 17.25 1.80 -2.53
N VAL A 607 18.08 0.85 -2.93
CA VAL A 607 18.72 0.89 -4.26
C VAL A 607 17.72 0.49 -5.34
N PHE A 608 16.80 -0.45 -5.04
CA PHE A 608 15.64 -0.71 -5.90
C PHE A 608 14.91 0.59 -6.25
N ALA A 609 14.58 1.41 -5.24
CA ALA A 609 13.88 2.67 -5.46
C ALA A 609 14.62 3.62 -6.41
N GLN A 610 15.95 3.68 -6.28
CA GLN A 610 16.79 4.53 -7.10
C GLN A 610 16.71 4.12 -8.57
N GLN A 611 16.74 2.82 -8.87
CA GLN A 611 16.66 2.27 -10.22
C GLN A 611 15.23 2.26 -10.77
N TRP A 612 14.23 2.04 -9.91
CA TRP A 612 12.81 2.03 -10.27
C TRP A 612 12.30 3.43 -10.64
N ALA A 613 12.71 4.46 -9.90
CA ALA A 613 12.25 5.83 -10.10
C ALA A 613 12.41 6.36 -11.54
N PRO A 614 13.59 6.27 -12.20
CA PRO A 614 13.75 6.73 -13.58
C PRO A 614 12.93 5.88 -14.55
N LEU A 615 12.78 4.58 -14.31
CA LEU A 615 11.95 3.69 -15.14
C LEU A 615 10.47 4.10 -15.10
N ALA A 616 9.94 4.31 -13.90
CA ALA A 616 8.56 4.76 -13.71
C ALA A 616 8.32 6.16 -14.32
N ALA A 617 9.31 7.05 -14.19
CA ALA A 617 9.26 8.43 -14.70
C ALA A 617 9.47 8.56 -16.22
N ASP A 618 10.06 7.56 -16.88
CA ASP A 618 10.35 7.57 -18.33
C ASP A 618 9.10 7.81 -19.19
N GLY A 619 7.91 7.44 -18.69
CA GLY A 619 6.62 7.78 -19.32
C GLY A 619 6.33 7.08 -20.66
N ASN A 620 7.31 6.37 -21.22
CA ASN A 620 7.25 5.75 -22.55
C ASN A 620 6.62 4.34 -22.50
N GLY A 621 5.35 4.28 -22.12
CA GLY A 621 4.55 3.05 -22.16
C GLY A 621 4.51 2.26 -20.85
N PRO A 622 4.07 0.99 -20.92
CA PRO A 622 3.92 0.13 -19.75
C PRO A 622 5.25 -0.40 -19.22
N ILE A 623 5.24 -0.87 -17.99
CA ILE A 623 6.33 -1.59 -17.33
C ILE A 623 5.75 -2.90 -16.79
N GLY A 624 6.41 -4.01 -17.09
CA GLY A 624 6.05 -5.32 -16.57
C GLY A 624 6.70 -5.61 -15.23
N LEU A 625 5.96 -6.27 -14.33
CA LEU A 625 6.48 -6.86 -13.11
C LEU A 625 6.42 -8.39 -13.22
N LEU A 626 7.57 -9.03 -12.99
CA LEU A 626 7.77 -10.46 -13.02
C LEU A 626 7.41 -11.06 -11.65
N VAL A 627 6.33 -11.84 -11.58
CA VAL A 627 5.76 -12.42 -10.37
C VAL A 627 5.68 -13.96 -10.48
N LEU A 628 6.86 -14.60 -10.41
CA LEU A 628 7.00 -16.05 -10.55
C LEU A 628 6.97 -16.76 -9.20
N GLN A 629 5.77 -17.06 -8.71
CA GLN A 629 5.58 -17.54 -7.33
C GLN A 629 6.36 -18.82 -6.97
N LYS A 630 6.48 -19.79 -7.87
CA LYS A 630 7.21 -21.04 -7.57
C LYS A 630 8.69 -20.88 -7.85
N GLU A 631 9.05 -20.26 -8.97
CA GLU A 631 10.46 -20.03 -9.34
C GLU A 631 11.20 -19.18 -8.27
N LEU A 632 10.51 -18.20 -7.68
CA LEU A 632 11.06 -17.32 -6.64
C LEU A 632 10.81 -17.83 -5.21
N GLN A 633 10.29 -19.04 -5.05
CA GLN A 633 10.03 -19.69 -3.75
C GLN A 633 9.04 -18.91 -2.86
N ARG A 634 8.02 -18.32 -3.50
CA ARG A 634 6.92 -17.52 -2.95
C ARG A 634 5.59 -18.27 -2.92
N ASN A 635 5.68 -19.57 -2.66
CA ASN A 635 4.56 -20.51 -2.52
C ASN A 635 4.64 -21.29 -1.20
N GLY A 636 5.54 -20.88 -0.32
CA GLY A 636 5.72 -21.46 1.00
C GLY A 636 4.66 -21.01 2.01
N PRO A 637 4.81 -21.39 3.27
CA PRO A 637 3.77 -21.17 4.27
C PRO A 637 3.47 -19.67 4.54
N LEU A 638 4.40 -18.76 4.24
CA LEU A 638 4.21 -17.30 4.28
C LEU A 638 3.38 -16.75 3.11
N TYR A 639 3.26 -17.49 2.02
CA TYR A 639 2.63 -17.07 0.77
C TYR A 639 1.66 -18.16 0.29
N ALA A 640 0.54 -18.30 0.98
CA ALA A 640 -0.47 -19.28 0.61
C ALA A 640 -1.12 -18.94 -0.74
N ALA A 641 -1.36 -19.96 -1.55
CA ALA A 641 -2.26 -20.06 -2.72
C ALA A 641 -2.09 -19.09 -3.91
N THR A 642 -1.43 -17.93 -3.77
CA THR A 642 -1.09 -16.85 -4.76
C THR A 642 -0.97 -15.48 -4.11
N SER A 643 -1.14 -15.38 -2.78
CA SER A 643 -1.08 -14.13 -1.99
C SER A 643 0.16 -13.27 -2.17
N TRP A 644 1.24 -13.81 -2.76
CA TRP A 644 2.43 -13.03 -3.09
C TRP A 644 2.23 -12.07 -4.27
N ILE A 645 1.36 -12.38 -5.23
CA ILE A 645 1.15 -11.56 -6.43
C ILE A 645 0.75 -10.11 -6.07
N PRO A 646 -0.33 -9.87 -5.28
CA PRO A 646 -0.67 -8.51 -4.85
C PRO A 646 0.42 -7.89 -3.98
N LYS A 647 1.09 -8.69 -3.13
CA LYS A 647 2.18 -8.21 -2.27
C LYS A 647 3.38 -7.69 -3.06
N ALA A 648 3.70 -8.31 -4.20
CA ALA A 648 4.78 -7.84 -5.08
C ALA A 648 4.44 -6.47 -5.69
N VAL A 649 3.16 -6.21 -5.97
CA VAL A 649 2.71 -4.88 -6.43
C VAL A 649 2.77 -3.87 -5.29
N ASP A 650 2.31 -4.24 -4.09
CA ASP A 650 2.43 -3.41 -2.88
C ASP A 650 3.89 -3.06 -2.56
N TYR A 651 4.83 -3.97 -2.81
CA TYR A 651 6.27 -3.73 -2.64
C TYR A 651 6.74 -2.57 -3.51
N VAL A 652 6.38 -2.58 -4.79
CA VAL A 652 6.78 -1.53 -5.74
C VAL A 652 6.15 -0.19 -5.38
N ASP A 653 4.86 -0.20 -5.02
CA ASP A 653 4.13 1.00 -4.64
C ASP A 653 4.66 1.61 -3.34
N SER A 654 4.92 0.77 -2.34
CA SER A 654 5.42 1.20 -1.04
C SER A 654 6.81 1.80 -1.16
N ILE A 655 7.71 1.22 -1.95
CA ILE A 655 9.06 1.76 -2.12
C ILE A 655 9.05 3.08 -2.90
N ALA A 656 8.22 3.18 -3.95
CA ALA A 656 8.04 4.44 -4.66
C ALA A 656 7.55 5.54 -3.70
N SER A 657 6.51 5.23 -2.92
CA SER A 657 5.91 6.15 -1.95
C SER A 657 6.89 6.56 -0.85
N GLN A 658 7.60 5.59 -0.25
CA GLN A 658 8.62 5.85 0.79
C GLN A 658 9.75 6.74 0.29
N SER A 659 10.09 6.62 -1.00
CA SER A 659 11.14 7.41 -1.66
C SER A 659 10.65 8.75 -2.20
N GLY A 660 9.39 9.13 -1.92
CA GLY A 660 8.79 10.38 -2.41
C GLY A 660 8.66 10.43 -3.94
N LYS A 661 8.47 9.27 -4.56
CA LYS A 661 8.27 9.12 -6.02
C LYS A 661 6.85 8.68 -6.30
N ALA A 662 6.32 9.09 -7.45
CA ALA A 662 4.99 8.67 -7.88
C ALA A 662 4.92 7.16 -8.04
N VAL A 663 3.83 6.57 -7.57
CA VAL A 663 3.49 5.16 -7.79
C VAL A 663 3.21 4.94 -9.28
N LEU A 664 3.60 3.78 -9.82
CA LEU A 664 3.31 3.43 -11.20
C LEU A 664 1.79 3.26 -11.37
N PRO A 665 1.13 4.06 -12.23
CA PRO A 665 -0.30 3.91 -12.44
C PRO A 665 -0.66 2.52 -12.97
N ARG A 666 -1.80 1.97 -12.57
CA ARG A 666 -2.20 0.60 -12.94
C ARG A 666 -2.39 0.43 -14.44
N GLU A 667 -2.80 1.49 -15.15
CA GLU A 667 -2.90 1.56 -16.61
C GLU A 667 -1.53 1.48 -17.33
N ARG A 668 -0.42 1.51 -16.59
CA ARG A 668 0.94 1.27 -17.09
C ARG A 668 1.56 0.00 -16.53
N LEU A 669 0.88 -0.73 -15.65
CA LEU A 669 1.41 -1.95 -15.04
C LEU A 669 1.03 -3.16 -15.89
N TRP A 670 2.02 -3.96 -16.27
CA TRP A 670 1.83 -5.32 -16.80
C TRP A 670 2.26 -6.32 -15.74
N LEU A 671 1.53 -7.42 -15.55
CA LEU A 671 1.90 -8.48 -14.62
C LEU A 671 2.22 -9.76 -15.40
N VAL A 672 3.40 -10.33 -15.14
CA VAL A 672 3.83 -11.61 -15.73
C VAL A 672 3.81 -12.67 -14.63
N VAL A 673 2.77 -13.50 -14.64
CA VAL A 673 2.56 -14.55 -13.62
C VAL A 673 3.00 -15.91 -14.13
N GLN A 674 3.52 -16.75 -13.23
CA GLN A 674 3.94 -18.09 -13.58
C GLN A 674 2.74 -18.98 -13.94
N GLY A 675 2.82 -19.70 -15.06
CA GLY A 675 1.88 -20.75 -15.43
C GLY A 675 2.55 -22.10 -15.67
N GLU A 676 3.78 -22.10 -16.20
CA GLU A 676 4.62 -23.28 -16.34
C GLU A 676 4.91 -23.91 -14.98
N GLY A 677 4.84 -25.24 -14.94
CA GLY A 677 5.16 -26.01 -13.74
C GLY A 677 4.11 -25.91 -12.63
N LEU A 678 2.98 -25.22 -12.88
CA LEU A 678 1.83 -25.14 -11.98
C LEU A 678 0.66 -26.01 -12.46
N PRO A 679 -0.07 -26.66 -11.55
CA PRO A 679 -1.39 -27.23 -11.84
C PRO A 679 -2.36 -26.19 -12.40
N GLU A 680 -3.31 -26.62 -13.22
CA GLU A 680 -4.27 -25.73 -13.88
C GLU A 680 -5.06 -24.84 -12.89
N ALA A 681 -5.44 -25.41 -11.74
CA ALA A 681 -6.14 -24.67 -10.69
C ALA A 681 -5.26 -23.53 -10.10
N GLU A 682 -3.98 -23.80 -9.84
CA GLU A 682 -3.05 -22.77 -9.33
C GLU A 682 -2.74 -21.71 -10.38
N ARG A 683 -2.62 -22.10 -11.65
CA ARG A 683 -2.46 -21.17 -12.77
C ARG A 683 -3.67 -20.26 -12.92
N THR A 684 -4.87 -20.81 -12.83
CA THR A 684 -6.13 -20.06 -12.86
C THR A 684 -6.20 -19.09 -11.68
N ALA A 685 -5.82 -19.53 -10.48
CA ALA A 685 -5.75 -18.68 -9.30
C ALA A 685 -4.74 -17.54 -9.45
N ALA A 686 -3.55 -17.81 -10.01
CA ALA A 686 -2.52 -16.80 -10.24
C ALA A 686 -2.99 -15.72 -11.22
N ARG A 687 -3.60 -16.15 -12.33
CA ARG A 687 -4.25 -15.25 -13.29
C ARG A 687 -5.35 -14.41 -12.62
N ALA A 688 -6.25 -15.03 -11.86
CA ALA A 688 -7.34 -14.34 -11.19
C ALA A 688 -6.83 -13.31 -10.16
N SER A 689 -5.82 -13.67 -9.36
CA SER A 689 -5.18 -12.78 -8.38
C SER A 689 -4.54 -11.57 -9.07
N ALA A 690 -3.86 -11.76 -10.21
CA ALA A 690 -3.31 -10.67 -10.99
C ALA A 690 -4.40 -9.74 -11.57
N LEU A 691 -5.52 -10.29 -12.06
CA LEU A 691 -6.63 -9.50 -12.60
C LEU A 691 -7.33 -8.63 -11.55
N GLN A 692 -7.39 -9.07 -10.29
CA GLN A 692 -7.96 -8.30 -9.17
C GLN A 692 -7.18 -7.01 -8.87
N ILE A 693 -5.93 -6.89 -9.33
CA ILE A 693 -5.09 -5.70 -9.17
C ILE A 693 -5.48 -4.62 -10.21
N HIS A 694 -6.28 -4.98 -11.21
CA HIS A 694 -6.67 -4.14 -12.34
C HIS A 694 -5.49 -3.56 -13.14
N PRO A 695 -4.47 -4.36 -13.51
CA PRO A 695 -3.35 -3.91 -14.34
C PRO A 695 -3.79 -3.63 -15.79
N ALA A 696 -2.93 -2.98 -16.57
CA ALA A 696 -3.14 -2.83 -18.01
C ALA A 696 -3.06 -4.16 -18.77
N ALA A 697 -2.23 -5.10 -18.30
CA ALA A 697 -2.13 -6.44 -18.88
C ALA A 697 -1.76 -7.52 -17.85
N VAL A 698 -2.18 -8.76 -18.12
CA VAL A 698 -1.78 -9.97 -17.41
C VAL A 698 -1.26 -10.99 -18.42
N LEU A 699 -0.01 -11.42 -18.26
CA LEU A 699 0.65 -12.42 -19.06
C LEU A 699 0.83 -13.69 -18.23
N VAL A 700 0.26 -14.80 -18.68
CA VAL A 700 0.51 -16.11 -18.07
C VAL A 700 1.71 -16.77 -18.77
N ALA A 701 2.83 -16.91 -18.07
CA ALA A 701 4.04 -17.54 -18.58
C ALA A 701 3.90 -19.06 -18.60
N LEU A 702 3.52 -19.60 -19.76
CA LEU A 702 3.39 -21.04 -20.02
C LEU A 702 4.71 -21.70 -20.43
N THR A 703 5.75 -20.90 -20.64
CA THR A 703 7.15 -21.35 -20.72
C THR A 703 7.90 -20.97 -19.45
N ARG A 704 8.95 -21.73 -19.13
CA ARG A 704 9.73 -21.51 -17.90
C ARG A 704 10.65 -20.30 -18.09
N ILE A 705 10.50 -19.32 -17.21
CA ILE A 705 11.42 -18.18 -17.08
C ILE A 705 12.38 -18.51 -15.93
N ASP A 706 13.54 -19.08 -16.27
CA ASP A 706 14.50 -19.60 -15.29
C ASP A 706 15.26 -18.48 -14.58
N GLN A 707 15.17 -18.44 -13.25
CA GLN A 707 15.82 -17.41 -12.43
C GLN A 707 17.03 -17.93 -11.65
N SER A 708 17.40 -19.19 -11.85
CA SER A 708 18.52 -19.84 -11.16
C SER A 708 19.88 -19.31 -11.62
N TYR A 709 20.92 -19.63 -10.85
CA TYR A 709 22.31 -19.41 -11.26
C TYR A 709 23.23 -20.52 -10.74
N GLU A 710 24.45 -20.56 -11.25
CA GLU A 710 25.53 -21.40 -10.73
C GLU A 710 26.75 -20.51 -10.43
N PRO A 711 27.35 -20.57 -9.23
CA PRO A 711 28.54 -19.78 -8.92
C PRO A 711 29.78 -20.29 -9.66
N HIS A 712 30.38 -19.46 -10.50
CA HIS A 712 31.67 -19.73 -11.17
C HIS A 712 32.75 -18.81 -10.61
N VAL A 713 33.81 -19.37 -10.03
CA VAL A 713 34.95 -18.58 -9.55
C VAL A 713 35.88 -18.30 -10.72
N ILE A 714 36.19 -17.02 -10.97
CA ILE A 714 37.07 -16.59 -12.06
C ILE A 714 38.11 -15.57 -11.58
N PRO A 715 39.28 -15.45 -12.25
CA PRO A 715 40.29 -14.46 -11.90
C PRO A 715 39.84 -13.02 -12.26
N VAL A 716 40.28 -12.06 -11.45
CA VAL A 716 40.02 -10.62 -11.64
C VAL A 716 40.91 -10.02 -12.74
N LYS A 717 42.04 -10.65 -13.06
CA LYS A 717 42.96 -10.27 -14.15
C LYS A 717 43.21 -11.42 -15.10
#